data_AF-A0A9C9PM38-F1
#
_entry.id   AF-A0A9C9PM38-F1
#
_cell.length_a   1.000
_cell.length_b   1.000
_cell.length_c   1.000
_cell.angle_alpha   90.00
_cell.angle_beta   90.00
_cell.angle_gamma   90.00
#
_symmetry.space_group_name_H-M   'P 1'
#
loop_
_entity.id
_entity.type
_entity.pdbx_description
1 polymer ?
#
loop_
_entity_poly.entity_id
_entity_poly.type
_entity_poly.pdbx_seq_one_letter_code
_entity_poly.pdbx_strand_id
1 'polypeptide(L)'
;MSERGFAKVLGMKQASLQGMANNGLPKMLKPFVDEGFRLKTHLVKVTAKNSPYKGRNIVAYTSETIEAIIRAYAIALVNEALRTNQRHIGVRCLTLICAFILTSLEAAIKEACGLPVDVLKTAQQHYLSAVTLLKAQGFTFSVANDIATKKDLLKHFGVTTSKLESFLKKSRDEIVAIKLDRATIFATGSNAPTMNGYSAENVGKIALYMSSKIQKQLQIDVFGEGNALTELGSLAKPETKGQIEWLKSFNKMFDGFDFKHNSQFDEYRPDYLIEELKLCIELNGYDNHAGYDPDAERAREQAILDEGYGILRFHHQVDWEDLANGILHSKVGTVVKRYDIGEAYRDTPLTATHYGQAEFAFGVFCDVYVLSDGSTVFSERGAADLFGMRQGSFQRVTPNWPPKTLEPFVGKGWSMETNSVKVVADNSPHKGRKITIYDSKSIETIIRGYTLAAASNALRANQKHIGKRCSILACALVKSAITTVIQQVCHFTPEVQQTIQQNYQDVTKSILDLGFKCSAGNEIAIKTDMTTFLEVPLSTLNYHLGKHRDVIEPIELDSTTIQSLGSNAHCMNGYHLDDVGKIVLGMDSVIGIDLKEQIFGKHSSLDKLTRVGEIEWPQSLARVFTGFTLQPECVIAGNTVNFVVKEFNLILEFENKQSVARKPLLLSQGYHVVHFKQQWEIFLNRLWYSISAEKQC
;
A
#
# COMPACT_ATOMS: atom_id res chain seq x y z
N MET A 1 1.63 -19.88 17.93
CA MET A 1 0.26 -20.19 17.43
C MET A 1 0.09 -21.70 17.29
N SER A 2 -1.13 -22.25 17.40
CA SER A 2 -1.40 -23.68 17.13
C SER A 2 -1.45 -24.00 15.63
N GLU A 3 -1.19 -25.26 15.26
CA GLU A 3 -1.20 -25.73 13.85
C GLU A 3 -2.50 -25.40 13.09
N ARG A 4 -3.66 -25.66 13.71
CA ARG A 4 -4.97 -25.32 13.13
C ARG A 4 -5.19 -23.81 12.98
N GLY A 5 -4.57 -23.00 13.84
CA GLY A 5 -4.57 -21.54 13.72
C GLY A 5 -3.67 -21.07 12.56
N PHE A 6 -2.45 -21.58 12.48
CA PHE A 6 -1.48 -21.21 11.45
C PHE A 6 -1.95 -21.61 10.04
N ALA A 7 -2.50 -22.82 9.88
CA ALA A 7 -3.10 -23.25 8.61
C ALA A 7 -4.25 -22.30 8.16
N LYS A 8 -5.08 -21.81 9.10
CA LYS A 8 -6.11 -20.81 8.83
C LYS A 8 -5.53 -19.44 8.42
N VAL A 9 -4.46 -18.97 9.08
CA VAL A 9 -3.78 -17.71 8.73
C VAL A 9 -3.30 -17.75 7.28
N LEU A 10 -2.66 -18.84 6.88
CA LEU A 10 -2.22 -19.09 5.49
C LEU A 10 -3.38 -19.45 4.52
N GLY A 11 -4.59 -19.71 5.03
CA GLY A 11 -5.76 -20.13 4.23
C GLY A 11 -5.70 -21.54 3.63
N MET A 12 -4.75 -22.37 4.10
CA MET A 12 -4.47 -23.72 3.58
C MET A 12 -5.08 -24.84 4.46
N LYS A 13 -5.06 -26.08 3.96
CA LYS A 13 -5.47 -27.26 4.74
C LYS A 13 -4.43 -27.59 5.81
N GLN A 14 -4.88 -27.97 7.02
CA GLN A 14 -4.02 -28.39 8.13
C GLN A 14 -3.07 -29.54 7.74
N ALA A 15 -3.56 -30.53 6.98
CA ALA A 15 -2.75 -31.63 6.46
C ALA A 15 -1.64 -31.19 5.49
N SER A 16 -1.79 -30.05 4.80
CA SER A 16 -0.73 -29.48 3.96
C SER A 16 0.41 -28.93 4.81
N LEU A 17 0.08 -28.23 5.90
CA LEU A 17 1.06 -27.70 6.86
C LEU A 17 1.81 -28.84 7.59
N GLN A 18 1.09 -29.90 8.01
CA GLN A 18 1.68 -31.14 8.53
C GLN A 18 2.62 -31.79 7.50
N GLY A 19 2.21 -31.83 6.23
CA GLY A 19 3.03 -32.32 5.13
C GLY A 19 4.35 -31.54 4.98
N MET A 20 4.33 -30.23 5.18
CA MET A 20 5.52 -29.37 5.15
C MET A 20 6.44 -29.57 6.38
N ALA A 21 5.89 -29.92 7.54
CA ALA A 21 6.67 -30.24 8.73
C ALA A 21 7.39 -31.59 8.58
N ASN A 22 6.67 -32.61 8.12
CA ASN A 22 7.16 -33.99 8.06
C ASN A 22 8.10 -34.24 6.87
N ASN A 23 7.81 -33.65 5.70
CA ASN A 23 8.55 -33.89 4.44
C ASN A 23 9.49 -32.73 4.07
N GLY A 24 9.55 -31.69 4.90
CA GLY A 24 10.23 -30.44 4.59
C GLY A 24 9.48 -29.55 3.59
N LEU A 25 10.06 -28.37 3.31
CA LEU A 25 9.40 -27.37 2.47
C LEU A 25 9.28 -27.81 1.00
N PRO A 26 8.18 -27.43 0.30
CA PRO A 26 8.05 -27.58 -1.14
C PRO A 26 9.27 -27.00 -1.87
N LYS A 27 9.80 -27.70 -2.88
CA LYS A 27 11.05 -27.31 -3.58
C LYS A 27 11.04 -25.85 -4.05
N MET A 28 9.89 -25.35 -4.47
CA MET A 28 9.63 -23.97 -4.91
C MET A 28 9.75 -22.88 -3.84
N LEU A 29 9.64 -23.21 -2.55
CA LEU A 29 9.79 -22.25 -1.44
C LEU A 29 11.21 -22.23 -0.88
N LYS A 30 12.03 -23.24 -1.18
CA LYS A 30 13.42 -23.34 -0.70
C LYS A 30 14.31 -22.15 -1.09
N PRO A 31 14.17 -21.51 -2.28
CA PRO A 31 14.92 -20.30 -2.63
C PRO A 31 14.49 -19.02 -1.87
N PHE A 32 13.41 -19.09 -1.08
CA PHE A 32 12.74 -17.93 -0.47
C PHE A 32 12.63 -18.05 1.06
N VAL A 33 13.38 -18.98 1.65
CA VAL A 33 13.64 -19.08 3.10
C VAL A 33 15.14 -19.04 3.34
N ASP A 34 15.52 -18.73 4.58
CA ASP A 34 16.93 -18.62 4.97
C ASP A 34 17.63 -19.99 4.91
N GLU A 35 18.94 -20.00 4.68
CA GLU A 35 19.67 -21.26 4.52
C GLU A 35 19.60 -22.13 5.79
N GLY A 36 19.36 -23.43 5.60
CA GLY A 36 19.15 -24.37 6.70
C GLY A 36 17.79 -24.27 7.41
N PHE A 37 16.90 -23.33 7.03
CA PHE A 37 15.57 -23.20 7.63
C PHE A 37 14.78 -24.51 7.57
N ARG A 38 14.14 -24.86 8.70
CA ARG A 38 13.22 -25.99 8.83
C ARG A 38 11.96 -25.53 9.53
N LEU A 39 10.81 -26.07 9.13
CA LEU A 39 9.53 -25.79 9.75
C LEU A 39 9.44 -26.46 11.14
N LYS A 40 10.04 -25.83 12.16
CA LYS A 40 10.08 -26.32 13.54
C LYS A 40 8.65 -26.47 14.09
N THR A 41 8.38 -27.60 14.73
CA THR A 41 7.13 -27.89 15.44
C THR A 41 7.40 -28.08 16.92
N HIS A 42 6.58 -27.47 17.77
CA HIS A 42 6.68 -27.60 19.22
C HIS A 42 5.46 -28.37 19.73
N LEU A 43 5.69 -29.54 20.33
CA LEU A 43 4.64 -30.30 21.01
C LEU A 43 4.49 -29.76 22.44
N VAL A 44 3.44 -29.00 22.69
CA VAL A 44 3.24 -28.30 23.97
C VAL A 44 2.02 -28.83 24.73
N LYS A 45 2.16 -29.06 26.03
CA LYS A 45 1.07 -29.48 26.93
C LYS A 45 0.28 -28.26 27.40
N VAL A 46 -1.01 -28.21 27.08
CA VAL A 46 -1.85 -27.04 27.36
C VAL A 46 -2.28 -27.00 28.82
N THR A 47 -1.69 -26.09 29.61
CA THR A 47 -2.07 -25.84 31.01
C THR A 47 -3.16 -24.76 31.16
N ALA A 48 -3.29 -23.87 30.17
CA ALA A 48 -4.18 -22.71 30.18
C ALA A 48 -5.64 -23.08 30.51
N LYS A 49 -6.19 -22.46 31.57
CA LYS A 49 -7.52 -22.79 32.12
C LYS A 49 -8.68 -22.49 31.17
N ASN A 50 -8.52 -21.47 30.32
CA ASN A 50 -9.50 -20.98 29.34
C ASN A 50 -9.45 -21.73 27.98
N SER A 51 -8.52 -22.67 27.79
CA SER A 51 -8.36 -23.36 26.51
C SER A 51 -9.24 -24.63 26.41
N PRO A 52 -9.97 -24.86 25.30
CA PRO A 52 -10.69 -26.11 25.06
C PRO A 52 -9.77 -27.32 24.87
N TYR A 53 -8.45 -27.10 24.80
CA TYR A 53 -7.43 -28.14 24.70
C TYR A 53 -6.71 -28.42 26.03
N LYS A 54 -7.14 -27.83 27.16
CA LYS A 54 -6.55 -28.01 28.50
C LYS A 54 -6.28 -29.50 28.81
N GLY A 55 -5.08 -29.78 29.31
CA GLY A 55 -4.59 -31.13 29.63
C GLY A 55 -4.04 -31.92 28.45
N ARG A 56 -4.33 -31.52 27.20
CA ARG A 56 -3.88 -32.20 25.98
C ARG A 56 -2.55 -31.63 25.49
N ASN A 57 -1.81 -32.41 24.71
CA ASN A 57 -0.69 -31.91 23.91
C ASN A 57 -1.20 -31.37 22.56
N ILE A 58 -0.63 -30.28 22.07
CA ILE A 58 -0.92 -29.70 20.74
C ILE A 58 0.37 -29.37 20.00
N VAL A 59 0.32 -29.35 18.66
CA VAL A 59 1.40 -28.82 17.83
C VAL A 59 1.27 -27.30 17.72
N ALA A 60 2.38 -26.59 17.98
CA ALA A 60 2.48 -25.14 17.93
C ALA A 60 3.75 -24.68 17.18
N TYR A 61 3.70 -23.42 16.71
CA TYR A 61 4.72 -22.74 15.92
C TYR A 61 5.04 -21.36 16.53
N THR A 62 6.30 -20.93 16.47
CA THR A 62 6.78 -19.60 16.91
C THR A 62 6.36 -18.49 15.94
N SER A 63 6.38 -17.22 16.36
CA SER A 63 6.14 -16.07 15.47
C SER A 63 7.17 -16.00 14.33
N GLU A 64 8.45 -16.24 14.64
CA GLU A 64 9.55 -16.51 13.68
C GLU A 64 9.15 -17.55 12.61
N THR A 65 8.68 -18.73 13.02
CA THR A 65 8.31 -19.81 12.07
C THR A 65 7.09 -19.44 11.22
N ILE A 66 6.21 -18.57 11.71
CA ILE A 66 5.02 -18.10 10.99
C ILE A 66 5.39 -17.02 9.98
N GLU A 67 6.20 -16.03 10.40
CA GLU A 67 6.71 -14.93 9.58
C GLU A 67 7.53 -15.47 8.40
N ALA A 68 8.53 -16.34 8.63
CA ALA A 68 9.38 -16.87 7.57
C ALA A 68 8.60 -17.61 6.47
N ILE A 69 7.49 -18.29 6.81
CA ILE A 69 6.61 -18.95 5.82
C ILE A 69 5.72 -17.95 5.09
N ILE A 70 5.21 -16.93 5.78
CA ILE A 70 4.47 -15.83 5.15
C ILE A 70 5.38 -15.11 4.15
N ARG A 71 6.61 -14.74 4.56
CA ARG A 71 7.66 -14.14 3.72
C ARG A 71 7.97 -14.99 2.50
N ALA A 72 8.23 -16.29 2.68
CA ALA A 72 8.54 -17.21 1.58
C ALA A 72 7.40 -17.31 0.56
N TYR A 73 6.14 -17.38 1.00
CA TYR A 73 4.98 -17.42 0.10
C TYR A 73 4.75 -16.09 -0.63
N ALA A 74 4.97 -14.95 0.01
CA ALA A 74 4.85 -13.64 -0.63
C ALA A 74 5.94 -13.42 -1.68
N ILE A 75 7.20 -13.73 -1.37
CA ILE A 75 8.32 -13.62 -2.32
C ILE A 75 8.15 -14.60 -3.50
N ALA A 76 7.69 -15.83 -3.22
CA ALA A 76 7.40 -16.82 -4.27
C ALA A 76 6.25 -16.40 -5.21
N LEU A 77 5.32 -15.55 -4.77
CA LEU A 77 4.28 -14.98 -5.62
C LEU A 77 4.89 -13.99 -6.63
N VAL A 78 5.67 -13.03 -6.13
CA VAL A 78 6.25 -11.93 -6.92
C VAL A 78 7.27 -12.44 -7.94
N ASN A 79 8.00 -13.51 -7.62
CA ASN A 79 8.91 -14.20 -8.54
C ASN A 79 8.21 -15.27 -9.39
N GLU A 80 6.87 -15.22 -9.53
CA GLU A 80 5.99 -16.14 -10.29
C GLU A 80 6.09 -17.65 -9.96
N ALA A 81 6.96 -18.05 -9.04
CA ALA A 81 7.29 -19.43 -8.69
C ALA A 81 6.12 -20.25 -8.11
N LEU A 82 5.03 -19.60 -7.68
CA LEU A 82 3.82 -20.27 -7.21
C LEU A 82 2.95 -20.80 -8.36
N ARG A 83 2.65 -22.11 -8.27
CA ARG A 83 1.62 -22.79 -9.09
C ARG A 83 0.27 -22.13 -8.91
N THR A 84 -0.61 -22.25 -9.90
CA THR A 84 -1.96 -21.66 -9.92
C THR A 84 -2.76 -21.94 -8.65
N ASN A 85 -2.72 -23.18 -8.14
CA ASN A 85 -3.39 -23.61 -6.91
C ASN A 85 -2.66 -23.26 -5.60
N GLN A 86 -1.66 -22.37 -5.68
CA GLN A 86 -0.87 -21.86 -4.56
C GLN A 86 -0.74 -20.33 -4.60
N ARG A 87 -0.99 -19.68 -5.75
CA ARG A 87 -1.02 -18.21 -5.86
C ARG A 87 -1.98 -17.57 -4.85
N HIS A 88 -3.11 -18.21 -4.52
CA HIS A 88 -4.03 -17.73 -3.47
C HIS A 88 -3.38 -17.64 -2.07
N ILE A 89 -2.40 -18.51 -1.77
CA ILE A 89 -1.64 -18.50 -0.52
C ILE A 89 -0.65 -17.33 -0.55
N GLY A 90 0.10 -17.19 -1.64
CA GLY A 90 1.06 -16.09 -1.83
C GLY A 90 0.43 -14.71 -1.72
N VAL A 91 -0.72 -14.51 -2.37
CA VAL A 91 -1.50 -13.27 -2.30
C VAL A 91 -1.90 -12.98 -0.85
N ARG A 92 -2.49 -13.96 -0.16
CA ARG A 92 -2.90 -13.81 1.24
C ARG A 92 -1.73 -13.52 2.17
N CYS A 93 -0.56 -14.12 1.93
CA CYS A 93 0.66 -13.85 2.67
C CYS A 93 1.20 -12.44 2.42
N LEU A 94 1.15 -11.93 1.18
CA LEU A 94 1.51 -10.55 0.88
C LEU A 94 0.59 -9.56 1.60
N THR A 95 -0.73 -9.79 1.62
CA THR A 95 -1.70 -8.97 2.38
C THR A 95 -1.41 -8.99 3.88
N LEU A 96 -1.06 -10.15 4.44
CA LEU A 96 -0.68 -10.29 5.84
C LEU A 96 0.58 -9.47 6.17
N ILE A 97 1.59 -9.44 5.29
CA ILE A 97 2.78 -8.60 5.47
C ILE A 97 2.37 -7.12 5.53
N CYS A 98 1.60 -6.63 4.56
CA CYS A 98 1.14 -5.23 4.52
C CYS A 98 0.38 -4.87 5.81
N ALA A 99 -0.62 -5.68 6.18
CA ALA A 99 -1.46 -5.43 7.35
C ALA A 99 -0.66 -5.50 8.67
N PHE A 100 0.29 -6.42 8.81
CA PHE A 100 1.13 -6.53 10.00
C PHE A 100 2.19 -5.43 10.08
N ILE A 101 2.74 -4.94 8.96
CA ILE A 101 3.60 -3.76 8.92
C ILE A 101 2.82 -2.53 9.41
N LEU A 102 1.67 -2.23 8.81
CA LEU A 102 0.79 -1.14 9.25
C LEU A 102 0.46 -1.23 10.74
N THR A 103 0.06 -2.42 11.19
CA THR A 103 -0.28 -2.68 12.60
C THR A 103 0.86 -2.33 13.55
N SER A 104 2.09 -2.79 13.28
CA SER A 104 3.24 -2.48 14.12
C SER A 104 3.65 -1.01 14.04
N LEU A 105 3.56 -0.37 12.86
CA LEU A 105 3.85 1.05 12.69
C LEU A 105 2.88 1.91 13.52
N GLU A 106 1.57 1.75 13.34
CA GLU A 106 0.58 2.53 14.10
C GLU A 106 0.69 2.29 15.60
N ALA A 107 0.84 1.04 16.02
CA ALA A 107 0.89 0.66 17.43
C ALA A 107 2.11 1.25 18.13
N ALA A 108 3.29 1.15 17.51
CA ALA A 108 4.53 1.73 18.02
C ALA A 108 4.50 3.28 18.04
N ILE A 109 3.89 3.93 17.04
CA ILE A 109 3.69 5.39 17.05
C ILE A 109 2.79 5.81 18.20
N LYS A 110 1.66 5.10 18.41
CA LYS A 110 0.72 5.37 19.51
C LYS A 110 1.40 5.17 20.87
N GLU A 111 2.14 4.08 21.05
CA GLU A 111 2.93 3.80 22.27
C GLU A 111 3.96 4.91 22.55
N ALA A 112 4.77 5.29 21.55
CA ALA A 112 5.76 6.37 21.68
C ALA A 112 5.13 7.74 21.97
N CYS A 113 3.90 7.97 21.52
CA CYS A 113 3.12 9.18 21.80
C CYS A 113 2.33 9.13 23.12
N GLY A 114 2.50 8.07 23.94
CA GLY A 114 1.80 7.91 25.22
C GLY A 114 0.30 7.57 25.10
N LEU A 115 -0.15 7.11 23.93
CA LEU A 115 -1.55 6.81 23.62
C LEU A 115 -1.87 5.31 23.80
N PRO A 116 -3.12 4.96 24.19
CA PRO A 116 -3.52 3.57 24.38
C PRO A 116 -3.49 2.77 23.07
N VAL A 117 -2.91 1.58 23.13
CA VAL A 117 -2.69 0.71 21.97
C VAL A 117 -3.64 -0.49 22.00
N ASP A 118 -4.39 -0.68 20.90
CA ASP A 118 -5.20 -1.89 20.66
C ASP A 118 -4.74 -2.56 19.36
N VAL A 119 -3.65 -3.34 19.46
CA VAL A 119 -2.99 -4.00 18.33
C VAL A 119 -3.93 -4.98 17.63
N LEU A 120 -4.81 -5.65 18.37
CA LEU A 120 -5.82 -6.56 17.83
C LEU A 120 -6.85 -5.82 16.97
N LYS A 121 -7.37 -4.67 17.42
CA LYS A 121 -8.31 -3.85 16.64
C LYS A 121 -7.61 -3.22 15.42
N THR A 122 -6.42 -2.67 15.58
CA THR A 122 -5.62 -2.14 14.47
C THR A 122 -5.32 -3.23 13.43
N ALA A 123 -4.95 -4.44 13.87
CA ALA A 123 -4.79 -5.60 12.97
C ALA A 123 -6.08 -5.99 12.26
N GLN A 124 -7.25 -5.85 12.88
CA GLN A 124 -8.55 -6.09 12.23
C GLN A 124 -8.95 -4.98 11.25
N GLN A 125 -8.51 -3.73 11.50
CA GLN A 125 -8.72 -2.61 10.58
C GLN A 125 -7.87 -2.75 9.30
N HIS A 126 -6.60 -3.17 9.42
CA HIS A 126 -5.76 -3.40 8.24
C HIS A 126 -5.95 -4.78 7.60
N TYR A 127 -6.39 -5.78 8.35
CA TYR A 127 -6.83 -7.07 7.81
C TYR A 127 -8.33 -7.05 7.49
N LEU A 128 -8.72 -6.15 6.58
CA LEU A 128 -10.05 -6.14 5.97
C LEU A 128 -10.26 -7.46 5.23
N SER A 129 -10.88 -8.42 5.92
CA SER A 129 -11.26 -9.68 5.29
C SER A 129 -12.25 -9.37 4.17
N ALA A 130 -12.11 -10.06 3.03
CA ALA A 130 -13.06 -9.96 1.92
C ALA A 130 -14.53 -10.08 2.39
N VAL A 131 -14.80 -10.86 3.44
CA VAL A 131 -16.14 -11.02 4.03
C VAL A 131 -16.62 -9.76 4.76
N THR A 132 -15.72 -9.02 5.41
CA THR A 132 -16.03 -7.75 6.09
C THR A 132 -16.45 -6.69 5.08
N LEU A 133 -15.69 -6.56 3.98
CA LEU A 133 -16.00 -5.65 2.89
C LEU A 133 -17.27 -6.05 2.15
N LEU A 134 -17.47 -7.33 1.86
CA LEU A 134 -18.72 -7.83 1.30
C LEU A 134 -19.92 -7.51 2.21
N LYS A 135 -19.81 -7.71 3.53
CA LYS A 135 -20.87 -7.34 4.48
C LYS A 135 -21.16 -5.83 4.45
N ALA A 136 -20.14 -4.98 4.34
CA ALA A 136 -20.30 -3.53 4.16
C ALA A 136 -20.96 -3.17 2.81
N GLN A 137 -20.64 -3.90 1.74
CA GLN A 137 -21.28 -3.82 0.42
C GLN A 137 -22.68 -4.48 0.37
N GLY A 138 -23.24 -4.92 1.51
CA GLY A 138 -24.59 -5.48 1.61
C GLY A 138 -24.71 -6.98 1.35
N PHE A 139 -23.63 -7.77 1.47
CA PHE A 139 -23.68 -9.22 1.39
C PHE A 139 -24.35 -9.82 2.65
N THR A 140 -25.48 -10.48 2.44
CA THR A 140 -26.23 -11.20 3.49
C THR A 140 -26.08 -12.72 3.34
N PHE A 141 -25.74 -13.40 4.44
CA PHE A 141 -25.73 -14.86 4.52
C PHE A 141 -27.15 -15.38 4.77
N SER A 142 -27.69 -16.26 3.93
CA SER A 142 -29.05 -16.81 4.13
C SER A 142 -29.13 -17.96 5.14
N VAL A 143 -27.99 -18.45 5.65
CA VAL A 143 -27.90 -19.51 6.67
C VAL A 143 -27.04 -19.04 7.85
N ALA A 144 -27.46 -19.44 9.05
CA ALA A 144 -26.76 -19.13 10.30
C ALA A 144 -25.28 -19.59 10.32
N ASN A 145 -24.49 -18.97 11.20
CA ASN A 145 -23.04 -19.16 11.32
C ASN A 145 -22.23 -18.69 10.09
N ASP A 146 -22.66 -17.60 9.45
CA ASP A 146 -22.08 -17.05 8.21
C ASP A 146 -21.90 -18.13 7.11
N ILE A 147 -23.00 -18.80 6.77
CA ILE A 147 -23.05 -19.77 5.67
C ILE A 147 -23.91 -19.20 4.53
N ALA A 148 -23.33 -19.12 3.34
CA ALA A 148 -23.99 -18.62 2.13
C ALA A 148 -24.39 -19.77 1.22
N THR A 149 -25.58 -19.70 0.62
CA THR A 149 -26.01 -20.64 -0.42
C THR A 149 -25.52 -20.18 -1.80
N LYS A 150 -25.58 -21.05 -2.82
CA LYS A 150 -25.37 -20.61 -4.22
C LYS A 150 -26.25 -19.41 -4.60
N LYS A 151 -27.48 -19.31 -4.06
CA LYS A 151 -28.43 -18.22 -4.36
C LYS A 151 -27.88 -16.86 -3.91
N ASP A 152 -27.24 -16.80 -2.74
CA ASP A 152 -26.66 -15.58 -2.19
C ASP A 152 -25.48 -15.09 -3.05
N LEU A 153 -24.60 -16.03 -3.40
CA LEU A 153 -23.42 -15.78 -4.24
C LEU A 153 -23.82 -15.29 -5.65
N LEU A 154 -24.84 -15.91 -6.26
CA LEU A 154 -25.37 -15.49 -7.56
C LEU A 154 -26.04 -14.10 -7.49
N LYS A 155 -26.89 -13.88 -6.48
CA LYS A 155 -27.59 -12.61 -6.26
C LYS A 155 -26.62 -11.44 -6.09
N HIS A 156 -25.58 -11.61 -5.29
CA HIS A 156 -24.67 -10.51 -4.94
C HIS A 156 -23.55 -10.31 -5.97
N PHE A 157 -22.86 -11.37 -6.42
CA PHE A 157 -21.74 -11.21 -7.37
C PHE A 157 -22.16 -10.92 -8.82
N GLY A 158 -23.46 -11.03 -9.14
CA GLY A 158 -23.98 -10.75 -10.49
C GLY A 158 -23.44 -11.67 -11.57
N VAL A 159 -23.14 -12.93 -11.24
CA VAL A 159 -22.59 -13.94 -12.16
C VAL A 159 -23.64 -14.99 -12.52
N THR A 160 -23.48 -15.64 -13.69
CA THR A 160 -24.34 -16.76 -14.09
C THR A 160 -24.05 -18.02 -13.28
N THR A 161 -25.06 -18.89 -13.15
CA THR A 161 -24.93 -20.22 -12.53
C THR A 161 -23.80 -21.02 -13.17
N SER A 162 -23.70 -21.01 -14.51
CA SER A 162 -22.63 -21.70 -15.24
C SER A 162 -21.22 -21.16 -14.94
N LYS A 163 -21.07 -19.85 -14.71
CA LYS A 163 -19.78 -19.24 -14.34
C LYS A 163 -19.38 -19.63 -12.91
N LEU A 164 -20.30 -19.52 -11.96
CA LEU A 164 -20.09 -19.94 -10.57
C LEU A 164 -19.78 -21.44 -10.46
N GLU A 165 -20.51 -22.30 -11.18
CA GLU A 165 -20.28 -23.75 -11.15
C GLU A 165 -19.00 -24.17 -11.87
N SER A 166 -18.62 -23.51 -12.96
CA SER A 166 -17.32 -23.70 -13.61
C SER A 166 -16.16 -23.33 -12.68
N PHE A 167 -16.29 -22.22 -11.95
CA PHE A 167 -15.32 -21.79 -10.94
C PHE A 167 -15.24 -22.79 -9.77
N LEU A 168 -16.38 -23.13 -9.15
CA LEU A 168 -16.45 -24.09 -8.04
C LEU A 168 -15.95 -25.49 -8.43
N LYS A 169 -16.14 -25.93 -9.68
CA LYS A 169 -15.61 -27.20 -10.20
C LYS A 169 -14.09 -27.17 -10.35
N LYS A 170 -13.51 -26.04 -10.77
CA LYS A 170 -12.05 -25.84 -10.87
C LYS A 170 -11.39 -25.71 -9.50
N SER A 171 -12.01 -24.97 -8.58
CA SER A 171 -11.50 -24.70 -7.23
C SER A 171 -12.04 -25.66 -6.16
N ARG A 172 -12.60 -26.81 -6.55
CA ARG A 172 -13.24 -27.80 -5.65
C ARG A 172 -12.35 -28.25 -4.48
N ASP A 173 -11.03 -28.26 -4.71
CA ASP A 173 -10.03 -28.74 -3.76
C ASP A 173 -9.65 -27.64 -2.75
N GLU A 174 -10.03 -26.38 -3.00
CA GLU A 174 -9.77 -25.20 -2.17
C GLU A 174 -11.04 -24.67 -1.48
N ILE A 175 -12.19 -24.78 -2.17
CA ILE A 175 -13.52 -24.31 -1.74
C ILE A 175 -14.41 -25.52 -1.46
N VAL A 176 -14.39 -25.97 -0.20
CA VAL A 176 -15.16 -27.14 0.25
C VAL A 176 -16.60 -26.75 0.54
N ALA A 177 -17.56 -27.36 -0.15
CA ALA A 177 -18.98 -27.20 0.09
C ALA A 177 -19.41 -27.86 1.41
N ILE A 178 -20.24 -27.15 2.19
CA ILE A 178 -20.90 -27.67 3.40
C ILE A 178 -22.27 -28.22 2.98
N LYS A 179 -22.50 -29.53 3.14
CA LYS A 179 -23.82 -30.12 2.87
C LYS A 179 -24.79 -29.70 3.98
N LEU A 180 -25.90 -29.06 3.61
CA LEU A 180 -26.92 -28.59 4.55
C LEU A 180 -27.90 -29.73 4.88
N ASP A 181 -28.44 -29.72 6.10
CA ASP A 181 -29.49 -30.63 6.55
C ASP A 181 -30.89 -30.18 6.06
N ARG A 182 -31.90 -31.06 6.20
CA ARG A 182 -33.28 -30.79 5.76
C ARG A 182 -33.91 -29.57 6.44
N ALA A 183 -33.70 -29.35 7.73
CA ALA A 183 -34.31 -28.24 8.46
C ALA A 183 -33.69 -26.90 8.04
N THR A 184 -32.36 -26.86 7.95
CA THR A 184 -31.62 -25.71 7.42
C THR A 184 -32.03 -25.37 5.97
N ILE A 185 -32.25 -26.38 5.12
CA ILE A 185 -32.71 -26.16 3.73
C ILE A 185 -34.11 -25.53 3.71
N PHE A 186 -35.07 -26.08 4.46
CA PHE A 186 -36.42 -25.50 4.52
C PHE A 186 -36.42 -24.08 5.12
N ALA A 187 -35.55 -23.78 6.09
CA ALA A 187 -35.39 -22.44 6.65
C ALA A 187 -34.93 -21.38 5.62
N THR A 188 -34.25 -21.78 4.52
CA THR A 188 -33.94 -20.87 3.39
C THR A 188 -35.11 -20.62 2.43
N GLY A 189 -36.29 -21.19 2.71
CA GLY A 189 -37.44 -21.18 1.81
C GLY A 189 -37.25 -22.06 0.56
N SER A 190 -36.51 -23.18 0.70
CA SER A 190 -36.19 -24.08 -0.41
C SER A 190 -36.73 -25.50 -0.20
N ASN A 191 -37.35 -26.05 -1.25
CA ASN A 191 -37.82 -27.44 -1.30
C ASN A 191 -36.80 -28.40 -1.95
N ALA A 192 -35.54 -27.98 -2.10
CA ALA A 192 -34.51 -28.79 -2.74
C ALA A 192 -34.18 -30.06 -1.91
N PRO A 193 -34.07 -31.26 -2.52
CA PRO A 193 -33.81 -32.50 -1.77
C PRO A 193 -32.41 -32.54 -1.13
N THR A 194 -31.47 -31.74 -1.65
CA THR A 194 -30.16 -31.45 -1.05
C THR A 194 -29.74 -30.02 -1.41
N MET A 195 -28.91 -29.40 -0.57
CA MET A 195 -28.27 -28.11 -0.88
C MET A 195 -26.87 -28.05 -0.27
N ASN A 196 -26.01 -27.25 -0.89
CA ASN A 196 -24.67 -26.92 -0.41
C ASN A 196 -24.59 -25.44 -0.02
N GLY A 197 -24.02 -25.17 1.16
CA GLY A 197 -23.60 -23.86 1.61
C GLY A 197 -22.07 -23.70 1.59
N TYR A 198 -21.61 -22.46 1.78
CA TYR A 198 -20.22 -22.05 1.79
C TYR A 198 -19.98 -21.12 2.99
N SER A 199 -19.02 -21.45 3.85
CA SER A 199 -18.65 -20.59 4.98
C SER A 199 -18.08 -19.24 4.53
N ALA A 200 -18.17 -18.22 5.39
CA ALA A 200 -17.48 -16.92 5.26
C ALA A 200 -16.13 -16.99 4.50
N GLU A 201 -15.16 -17.79 4.97
CA GLU A 201 -13.84 -17.90 4.33
C GLU A 201 -13.90 -18.34 2.86
N ASN A 202 -14.83 -19.24 2.52
CA ASN A 202 -15.08 -19.69 1.15
C ASN A 202 -15.78 -18.61 0.33
N VAL A 203 -16.70 -17.83 0.92
CA VAL A 203 -17.32 -16.66 0.26
C VAL A 203 -16.26 -15.63 -0.11
N GLY A 204 -15.34 -15.31 0.81
CA GLY A 204 -14.21 -14.40 0.55
C GLY A 204 -13.28 -14.93 -0.54
N LYS A 205 -12.94 -16.23 -0.53
CA LYS A 205 -12.19 -16.90 -1.60
C LYS A 205 -12.92 -16.85 -2.95
N ILE A 206 -14.24 -17.04 -2.98
CA ILE A 206 -15.04 -16.93 -4.20
C ILE A 206 -14.99 -15.49 -4.72
N ALA A 207 -15.24 -14.48 -3.88
CA ALA A 207 -15.25 -13.09 -4.31
C ALA A 207 -13.88 -12.58 -4.82
N LEU A 208 -12.78 -12.96 -4.15
CA LEU A 208 -11.43 -12.52 -4.53
C LEU A 208 -10.87 -13.21 -5.78
N TYR A 209 -11.36 -14.40 -6.16
CA TYR A 209 -10.77 -15.19 -7.25
C TYR A 209 -11.74 -15.54 -8.39
N MET A 210 -13.05 -15.34 -8.22
CA MET A 210 -14.04 -15.53 -9.29
C MET A 210 -14.33 -14.22 -10.02
N SER A 211 -14.00 -14.19 -11.32
CA SER A 211 -14.35 -13.12 -12.27
C SER A 211 -15.80 -12.66 -12.10
N SER A 212 -15.96 -11.46 -11.52
CA SER A 212 -17.22 -10.79 -11.21
C SER A 212 -16.98 -9.28 -11.16
N LYS A 213 -18.04 -8.46 -11.19
CA LYS A 213 -17.87 -6.99 -11.03
C LYS A 213 -17.28 -6.66 -9.66
N ILE A 214 -17.76 -7.34 -8.62
CA ILE A 214 -17.33 -7.15 -7.23
C ILE A 214 -15.86 -7.57 -7.04
N GLN A 215 -15.35 -8.59 -7.75
CA GLN A 215 -13.94 -8.99 -7.63
C GLN A 215 -12.97 -7.81 -7.81
N LYS A 216 -13.15 -6.97 -8.84
CA LYS A 216 -12.23 -5.85 -9.11
C LYS A 216 -12.19 -4.89 -7.92
N GLN A 217 -13.36 -4.46 -7.44
CA GLN A 217 -13.47 -3.56 -6.30
C GLN A 217 -12.90 -4.22 -5.03
N LEU A 218 -13.29 -5.45 -4.72
CA LEU A 218 -12.83 -6.17 -3.53
C LEU A 218 -11.32 -6.48 -3.57
N GLN A 219 -10.69 -6.54 -4.74
CA GLN A 219 -9.24 -6.63 -4.87
C GLN A 219 -8.56 -5.29 -4.58
N ILE A 220 -9.13 -4.16 -5.02
CA ILE A 220 -8.68 -2.82 -4.67
C ILE A 220 -8.85 -2.57 -3.15
N ASP A 221 -10.02 -2.90 -2.61
CA ASP A 221 -10.36 -2.70 -1.20
C ASP A 221 -9.47 -3.54 -0.23
N VAL A 222 -8.97 -4.70 -0.66
CA VAL A 222 -8.14 -5.61 0.16
C VAL A 222 -6.64 -5.48 -0.14
N PHE A 223 -6.24 -5.08 -1.35
CA PHE A 223 -4.83 -5.08 -1.79
C PHE A 223 -4.29 -3.70 -2.20
N GLY A 224 -5.15 -2.69 -2.30
CA GLY A 224 -4.83 -1.34 -2.81
C GLY A 224 -4.94 -1.22 -4.33
N GLU A 225 -4.90 0.02 -4.84
CA GLU A 225 -4.75 0.28 -6.26
C GLU A 225 -3.33 -0.04 -6.74
N GLY A 226 -3.23 -0.65 -7.92
CA GLY A 226 -1.98 -1.17 -8.50
C GLY A 226 -1.82 -2.69 -8.29
N ASN A 227 -1.79 -3.43 -9.39
CA ASN A 227 -2.26 -4.82 -9.38
C ASN A 227 -1.14 -5.89 -9.32
N ALA A 228 -0.81 -6.37 -8.12
CA ALA A 228 0.15 -7.46 -7.91
C ALA A 228 -0.24 -8.81 -8.57
N LEU A 229 -1.48 -8.98 -9.04
CA LEU A 229 -1.95 -10.17 -9.77
C LEU A 229 -2.10 -9.98 -11.29
N THR A 230 -2.25 -8.73 -11.76
CA THR A 230 -2.64 -8.43 -13.14
C THR A 230 -1.50 -7.84 -13.97
N GLU A 231 -0.42 -7.38 -13.31
CA GLU A 231 0.64 -6.60 -13.96
C GLU A 231 1.94 -7.38 -14.21
N LEU A 232 2.17 -8.46 -13.46
CA LEU A 232 3.28 -9.40 -13.70
C LEU A 232 3.23 -10.02 -15.12
N GLY A 233 2.07 -10.02 -15.78
CA GLY A 233 1.88 -10.54 -17.14
C GLY A 233 2.23 -9.59 -18.28
N SER A 234 2.60 -8.32 -18.03
CA SER A 234 2.78 -7.30 -19.08
C SER A 234 3.89 -6.29 -18.74
N LEU A 235 5.05 -6.36 -19.40
CA LEU A 235 6.22 -5.52 -19.09
C LEU A 235 6.95 -4.91 -20.32
N ALA A 236 6.41 -3.84 -20.93
CA ALA A 236 7.04 -2.91 -21.90
C ALA A 236 6.24 -1.57 -22.08
N LYS A 237 6.81 -0.34 -22.11
CA LYS A 237 8.20 0.08 -21.86
C LYS A 237 8.42 1.45 -21.13
N PRO A 238 7.69 2.59 -21.32
CA PRO A 238 8.20 3.88 -20.79
C PRO A 238 7.25 4.97 -20.18
N GLU A 239 7.52 5.38 -18.93
CA GLU A 239 7.93 6.75 -18.47
C GLU A 239 6.99 8.01 -18.39
N THR A 240 6.57 8.31 -17.15
CA THR A 240 6.68 9.55 -16.31
C THR A 240 6.18 10.98 -16.65
N LYS A 241 5.48 11.54 -15.63
CA LYS A 241 5.23 12.93 -15.15
C LYS A 241 3.92 13.63 -15.60
N GLY A 242 2.98 13.73 -14.66
CA GLY A 242 1.58 14.17 -14.85
C GLY A 242 1.34 15.39 -15.75
N GLN A 243 1.98 16.54 -15.53
CA GLN A 243 1.77 17.72 -16.39
C GLN A 243 2.24 17.50 -17.84
N ILE A 244 3.29 16.69 -18.05
CA ILE A 244 3.82 16.30 -19.37
C ILE A 244 2.98 15.15 -19.97
N GLU A 245 2.48 14.24 -19.14
CA GLU A 245 1.56 13.17 -19.53
C GLU A 245 0.20 13.72 -19.98
N TRP A 246 -0.36 14.69 -19.24
CA TRP A 246 -1.56 15.44 -19.63
C TRP A 246 -1.31 16.31 -20.86
N LEU A 247 -0.23 17.11 -20.92
CA LEU A 247 0.14 17.86 -22.13
C LEU A 247 0.24 16.94 -23.37
N LYS A 248 0.88 15.78 -23.25
CA LYS A 248 1.02 14.79 -24.34
C LYS A 248 -0.30 14.11 -24.72
N SER A 249 -1.27 14.08 -23.80
CA SER A 249 -2.61 13.53 -24.04
C SER A 249 -3.51 14.61 -24.67
N PHE A 250 -3.45 15.85 -24.19
CA PHE A 250 -4.14 17.00 -24.78
C PHE A 250 -3.68 17.33 -26.20
N ASN A 251 -2.38 17.28 -26.50
CA ASN A 251 -1.87 17.43 -27.88
C ASN A 251 -2.42 16.38 -28.86
N LYS A 252 -2.94 15.23 -28.39
CA LYS A 252 -3.67 14.26 -29.23
C LYS A 252 -5.17 14.48 -29.22
N MET A 253 -5.71 14.85 -28.06
CA MET A 253 -7.14 15.06 -27.82
C MET A 253 -7.66 16.27 -28.60
N PHE A 254 -6.86 17.32 -28.67
CA PHE A 254 -7.15 18.57 -29.37
C PHE A 254 -6.27 18.72 -30.64
N ASP A 255 -5.81 17.61 -31.22
CA ASP A 255 -5.11 17.63 -32.50
C ASP A 255 -6.02 18.25 -33.59
N GLY A 256 -5.53 19.33 -34.19
CA GLY A 256 -6.26 20.17 -35.16
C GLY A 256 -7.30 21.14 -34.58
N PHE A 257 -7.29 21.40 -33.27
CA PHE A 257 -7.85 22.60 -32.64
C PHE A 257 -6.71 23.57 -32.29
N ASP A 258 -7.00 24.86 -32.07
CA ASP A 258 -6.04 25.87 -31.59
C ASP A 258 -5.80 25.72 -30.08
N PHE A 259 -5.22 24.58 -29.73
CA PHE A 259 -4.81 24.20 -28.38
C PHE A 259 -3.49 24.90 -28.01
N LYS A 260 -3.56 25.75 -26.99
CA LYS A 260 -2.43 26.53 -26.48
C LYS A 260 -2.11 26.08 -25.04
N HIS A 261 -0.84 25.91 -24.75
CA HIS A 261 -0.34 25.53 -23.42
C HIS A 261 0.49 26.66 -22.84
N ASN A 262 0.18 27.09 -21.62
CA ASN A 262 0.83 28.22 -20.95
C ASN A 262 0.82 29.52 -21.78
N SER A 263 -0.19 29.70 -22.64
CA SER A 263 -0.44 30.95 -23.36
C SER A 263 -0.85 32.06 -22.40
N GLN A 264 -0.32 33.26 -22.64
CA GLN A 264 -0.74 34.44 -21.89
C GLN A 264 -2.12 34.91 -22.39
N PHE A 265 -3.01 35.16 -21.44
CA PHE A 265 -4.38 35.60 -21.61
C PHE A 265 -4.54 36.88 -20.77
N ASP A 266 -4.27 38.01 -21.41
CA ASP A 266 -4.06 39.32 -20.77
C ASP A 266 -3.02 39.28 -19.63
N GLU A 267 -3.38 39.62 -18.38
CA GLU A 267 -2.48 39.47 -17.22
C GLU A 267 -2.36 38.01 -16.71
N TYR A 268 -3.21 37.09 -17.17
CA TYR A 268 -3.27 35.70 -16.69
C TYR A 268 -2.59 34.68 -17.65
N ARG A 269 -2.45 33.44 -17.19
CA ARG A 269 -1.91 32.29 -17.93
C ARG A 269 -2.55 30.98 -17.43
N PRO A 270 -3.59 30.43 -18.11
CA PRO A 270 -4.07 29.08 -17.85
C PRO A 270 -3.02 28.03 -18.24
N ASP A 271 -3.05 26.84 -17.60
CA ASP A 271 -2.22 25.71 -18.02
C ASP A 271 -2.48 25.37 -19.49
N TYR A 272 -3.76 25.29 -19.87
CA TYR A 272 -4.20 25.00 -21.23
C TYR A 272 -5.43 25.83 -21.63
N LEU A 273 -5.49 26.19 -22.91
CA LEU A 273 -6.54 26.99 -23.54
C LEU A 273 -6.94 26.33 -24.87
N ILE A 274 -8.24 26.25 -25.15
CA ILE A 274 -8.78 25.78 -26.44
C ILE A 274 -9.78 26.82 -26.94
N GLU A 275 -9.40 27.58 -27.97
CA GLU A 275 -10.13 28.79 -28.35
C GLU A 275 -11.45 28.50 -29.07
N GLU A 276 -11.53 27.48 -29.94
CA GLU A 276 -12.77 27.13 -30.65
C GLU A 276 -13.80 26.42 -29.75
N LEU A 277 -13.36 25.89 -28.61
CA LEU A 277 -14.24 25.36 -27.56
C LEU A 277 -14.59 26.41 -26.48
N LYS A 278 -13.97 27.60 -26.54
CA LYS A 278 -14.00 28.63 -25.49
C LYS A 278 -13.78 28.04 -24.09
N LEU A 279 -12.72 27.24 -23.95
CA LEU A 279 -12.43 26.46 -22.75
C LEU A 279 -11.02 26.71 -22.22
N CYS A 280 -10.93 27.18 -20.98
CA CYS A 280 -9.73 27.17 -20.17
C CYS A 280 -9.71 25.89 -19.32
N ILE A 281 -8.55 25.23 -19.23
CA ILE A 281 -8.35 24.03 -18.41
C ILE A 281 -7.18 24.28 -17.46
N GLU A 282 -7.43 24.11 -16.15
CA GLU A 282 -6.48 24.33 -15.05
C GLU A 282 -6.20 23.01 -14.32
N LEU A 283 -4.92 22.66 -14.17
CA LEU A 283 -4.46 21.37 -13.65
C LEU A 283 -3.87 21.56 -12.25
N ASN A 284 -4.52 20.97 -11.24
CA ASN A 284 -4.31 21.29 -9.82
C ASN A 284 -4.67 22.74 -9.44
N GLY A 285 -5.57 23.37 -10.22
CA GLY A 285 -6.23 24.64 -9.86
C GLY A 285 -7.20 24.44 -8.69
N TYR A 286 -6.67 24.39 -7.48
CA TYR A 286 -7.47 24.33 -6.25
C TYR A 286 -7.79 25.73 -5.75
N ASP A 287 -9.06 25.99 -5.43
CA ASP A 287 -9.54 27.27 -4.89
C ASP A 287 -8.78 27.74 -3.64
N ASN A 288 -8.21 26.80 -2.87
CA ASN A 288 -7.49 27.02 -1.61
C ASN A 288 -6.00 26.62 -1.68
N HIS A 289 -5.34 26.71 -2.85
CA HIS A 289 -3.90 26.43 -2.93
C HIS A 289 -3.11 27.37 -2.00
N ALA A 290 -2.27 26.82 -1.12
CA ALA A 290 -1.74 27.51 0.07
C ALA A 290 -0.73 28.67 -0.18
N GLY A 291 -0.58 29.11 -1.43
CA GLY A 291 0.16 30.29 -1.85
C GLY A 291 -0.60 31.18 -2.84
N TYR A 292 -1.92 30.97 -3.02
CA TYR A 292 -2.79 31.84 -3.82
C TYR A 292 -3.55 32.81 -2.91
N ASP A 293 -3.84 34.00 -3.44
CA ASP A 293 -4.72 34.99 -2.82
C ASP A 293 -6.17 34.72 -3.29
N PRO A 294 -7.11 34.38 -2.39
CA PRO A 294 -8.49 34.02 -2.78
C PRO A 294 -9.29 35.14 -3.44
N ASP A 295 -8.92 36.41 -3.26
CA ASP A 295 -9.60 37.55 -3.90
C ASP A 295 -9.00 37.83 -5.28
N ALA A 296 -7.68 37.68 -5.44
CA ALA A 296 -7.04 37.68 -6.75
C ALA A 296 -7.49 36.48 -7.61
N GLU A 297 -7.62 35.28 -7.01
CA GLU A 297 -8.11 34.08 -7.68
C GLU A 297 -9.55 34.27 -8.20
N ARG A 298 -10.40 34.95 -7.42
CA ARG A 298 -11.79 35.24 -7.80
C ARG A 298 -11.89 36.32 -8.88
N ALA A 299 -11.04 37.35 -8.83
CA ALA A 299 -10.96 38.37 -9.88
C ALA A 299 -10.48 37.76 -11.21
N ARG A 300 -9.46 36.89 -11.15
CA ARG A 300 -8.96 36.09 -12.28
C ARG A 300 -10.04 35.15 -12.84
N GLU A 301 -10.74 34.43 -11.97
CA GLU A 301 -11.86 33.56 -12.36
C GLU A 301 -12.93 34.36 -13.10
N GLN A 302 -13.35 35.50 -12.55
CA GLN A 302 -14.34 36.38 -13.18
C GLN A 302 -13.89 36.92 -14.55
N ALA A 303 -12.64 37.39 -14.67
CA ALA A 303 -12.12 37.94 -15.93
C ALA A 303 -12.15 36.91 -17.09
N ILE A 304 -11.85 35.64 -16.81
CA ILE A 304 -11.92 34.56 -17.80
C ILE A 304 -13.37 34.27 -18.22
N LEU A 305 -14.33 34.37 -17.28
CA LEU A 305 -15.76 34.19 -17.58
C LEU A 305 -16.34 35.38 -18.37
N ASP A 306 -15.92 36.61 -18.05
CA ASP A 306 -16.35 37.85 -18.71
C ASP A 306 -15.89 37.91 -20.17
N GLU A 307 -14.68 37.43 -20.48
CA GLU A 307 -14.17 37.21 -21.85
C GLU A 307 -14.84 36.04 -22.59
N GLY A 308 -15.88 35.44 -22.00
CA GLY A 308 -16.71 34.43 -22.64
C GLY A 308 -16.06 33.04 -22.76
N TYR A 309 -15.24 32.65 -21.78
CA TYR A 309 -14.73 31.28 -21.66
C TYR A 309 -15.47 30.50 -20.55
N GLY A 310 -15.40 29.17 -20.62
CA GLY A 310 -15.67 28.28 -19.49
C GLY A 310 -14.36 27.80 -18.87
N ILE A 311 -14.38 27.47 -17.58
CA ILE A 311 -13.19 27.01 -16.83
C ILE A 311 -13.42 25.58 -16.35
N LEU A 312 -12.45 24.69 -16.58
CA LEU A 312 -12.42 23.34 -16.02
C LEU A 312 -11.21 23.18 -15.09
N ARG A 313 -11.48 23.02 -13.78
CA ARG A 313 -10.47 22.75 -12.75
C ARG A 313 -10.50 21.28 -12.33
N PHE A 314 -9.35 20.59 -12.36
CA PHE A 314 -9.28 19.16 -12.05
C PHE A 314 -8.00 18.75 -11.30
N HIS A 315 -8.08 17.65 -10.54
CA HIS A 315 -6.93 17.03 -9.86
C HIS A 315 -6.09 16.23 -10.86
N HIS A 316 -4.76 16.29 -10.79
CA HIS A 316 -3.87 15.55 -11.71
C HIS A 316 -4.03 14.02 -11.71
N GLN A 317 -4.72 13.47 -10.70
CA GLN A 317 -5.05 12.05 -10.53
C GLN A 317 -6.48 11.69 -10.97
N VAL A 318 -7.25 12.64 -11.54
CA VAL A 318 -8.61 12.35 -12.04
C VAL A 318 -8.57 11.28 -13.13
N ASP A 319 -9.55 10.38 -13.15
CA ASP A 319 -9.67 9.42 -14.25
C ASP A 319 -10.10 10.16 -15.54
N TRP A 320 -9.69 9.63 -16.69
CA TRP A 320 -9.87 10.35 -17.96
C TRP A 320 -11.35 10.51 -18.33
N GLU A 321 -12.22 9.62 -17.87
CA GLU A 321 -13.66 9.76 -18.06
C GLU A 321 -14.27 10.93 -17.29
N ASP A 322 -13.80 11.20 -16.07
CA ASP A 322 -14.32 12.30 -15.25
C ASP A 322 -13.79 13.67 -15.73
N LEU A 323 -12.58 13.69 -16.30
CA LEU A 323 -12.09 14.85 -17.06
C LEU A 323 -12.93 15.10 -18.32
N ALA A 324 -13.17 14.06 -19.13
CA ALA A 324 -13.99 14.18 -20.35
C ALA A 324 -15.45 14.56 -20.02
N ASN A 325 -16.00 14.03 -18.92
CA ASN A 325 -17.27 14.45 -18.37
C ASN A 325 -17.26 15.91 -17.92
N GLY A 326 -16.16 16.39 -17.32
CA GLY A 326 -15.92 17.80 -17.02
C GLY A 326 -16.00 18.67 -18.27
N ILE A 327 -15.24 18.32 -19.33
CA ILE A 327 -15.23 19.02 -20.63
C ILE A 327 -16.65 19.08 -21.24
N LEU A 328 -17.41 17.99 -21.16
CA LEU A 328 -18.80 17.93 -21.64
C LEU A 328 -19.75 18.85 -20.86
N HIS A 329 -19.53 19.03 -19.56
CA HIS A 329 -20.32 19.93 -18.72
C HIS A 329 -19.88 21.40 -18.86
N SER A 330 -18.66 21.67 -19.32
CA SER A 330 -18.15 23.03 -19.49
C SER A 330 -18.91 23.82 -20.56
N LYS A 331 -19.40 24.98 -20.14
CA LYS A 331 -20.05 26.00 -20.97
C LYS A 331 -19.38 27.35 -20.75
N VAL A 332 -19.51 28.24 -21.72
CA VAL A 332 -19.15 29.66 -21.59
C VAL A 332 -19.81 30.25 -20.33
N GLY A 333 -19.07 31.01 -19.53
CA GLY A 333 -19.58 31.59 -18.29
C GLY A 333 -19.81 30.59 -17.14
N THR A 334 -19.21 29.40 -17.19
CA THR A 334 -19.32 28.40 -16.11
C THR A 334 -17.96 27.87 -15.64
N VAL A 335 -17.87 27.56 -14.35
CA VAL A 335 -16.72 26.91 -13.73
C VAL A 335 -17.10 25.49 -13.32
N VAL A 336 -16.50 24.50 -13.99
CA VAL A 336 -16.68 23.08 -13.70
C VAL A 336 -15.50 22.61 -12.86
N LYS A 337 -15.79 22.07 -11.67
CA LYS A 337 -14.79 21.51 -10.76
C LYS A 337 -14.92 19.98 -10.79
N ARG A 338 -13.79 19.29 -10.91
CA ARG A 338 -13.66 17.81 -10.89
C ARG A 338 -12.72 17.40 -9.76
N TYR A 339 -13.17 17.72 -8.55
CA TYR A 339 -12.68 17.31 -7.24
C TYR A 339 -13.83 17.54 -6.23
N ASP A 340 -13.89 16.75 -5.15
CA ASP A 340 -14.86 16.96 -4.08
C ASP A 340 -14.24 17.81 -2.96
N ILE A 341 -14.86 18.96 -2.69
CA ILE A 341 -14.43 19.90 -1.65
C ILE A 341 -14.57 19.28 -0.25
N GLY A 342 -15.55 18.39 -0.06
CA GLY A 342 -15.83 17.73 1.22
C GLY A 342 -14.81 16.65 1.62
N GLU A 343 -14.11 16.05 0.65
CA GLU A 343 -13.00 15.12 0.92
C GLU A 343 -11.63 15.82 0.88
N ALA A 344 -11.46 16.88 0.08
CA ALA A 344 -10.22 17.62 -0.03
C ALA A 344 -9.81 18.31 1.30
N TYR A 345 -10.77 18.91 2.03
CA TYR A 345 -10.50 19.58 3.30
C TYR A 345 -11.63 19.36 4.32
N ARG A 346 -11.38 18.54 5.35
CA ARG A 346 -12.09 18.72 6.63
C ARG A 346 -11.63 20.02 7.25
N ASP A 347 -12.56 20.88 7.64
CA ASP A 347 -12.28 22.27 8.02
C ASP A 347 -11.74 22.41 9.47
N THR A 348 -10.63 21.73 9.71
CA THR A 348 -9.72 21.93 10.85
C THR A 348 -8.34 21.50 10.36
N PRO A 349 -7.42 22.44 10.06
CA PRO A 349 -6.13 22.09 9.46
C PRO A 349 -5.38 21.13 10.38
N LEU A 350 -5.04 19.94 9.88
CA LEU A 350 -4.51 18.85 10.70
C LEU A 350 -3.31 19.32 11.53
N THR A 351 -3.43 19.17 12.84
CA THR A 351 -2.36 19.49 13.79
C THR A 351 -1.76 18.22 14.33
N ALA A 352 -0.43 18.19 14.48
CA ALA A 352 0.23 17.13 15.22
C ALA A 352 0.03 17.39 16.72
N THR A 353 -0.92 16.66 17.31
CA THR A 353 -1.40 16.86 18.69
C THR A 353 -0.56 16.11 19.71
N HIS A 354 0.01 14.97 19.31
CA HIS A 354 0.93 14.18 20.13
C HIS A 354 2.25 13.98 19.38
N TYR A 355 3.33 13.83 20.13
CA TYR A 355 4.68 13.59 19.64
C TYR A 355 5.37 12.52 20.50
N GLY A 356 6.19 11.70 19.86
CA GLY A 356 7.08 10.74 20.52
C GLY A 356 8.29 10.41 19.65
N GLN A 357 9.22 9.66 20.22
CA GLN A 357 10.33 9.05 19.48
C GLN A 357 10.18 7.53 19.51
N ALA A 358 10.14 6.91 18.34
CA ALA A 358 9.93 5.48 18.18
C ALA A 358 11.21 4.79 17.67
N GLU A 359 11.63 3.70 18.32
CA GLU A 359 12.86 2.97 17.99
C GLU A 359 12.53 1.71 17.17
N PHE A 360 12.26 1.92 15.89
CA PHE A 360 11.91 0.86 14.93
C PHE A 360 13.09 -0.01 14.49
N ALA A 361 14.30 0.49 14.70
CA ALA A 361 15.56 -0.17 14.44
C ALA A 361 16.54 0.25 15.53
N PHE A 362 17.48 -0.63 15.88
CA PHE A 362 18.30 -0.47 17.07
C PHE A 362 19.20 0.78 17.02
N GLY A 363 19.05 1.68 18.00
CA GLY A 363 19.67 3.01 18.02
C GLY A 363 19.06 4.04 17.05
N VAL A 364 17.96 3.72 16.37
CA VAL A 364 17.34 4.57 15.32
C VAL A 364 16.01 5.15 15.81
N PHE A 365 16.12 6.28 16.49
CA PHE A 365 14.98 7.04 17.01
C PHE A 365 14.33 7.85 15.90
N CYS A 366 13.06 7.55 15.63
CA CYS A 366 12.25 8.18 14.59
C CYS A 366 11.29 9.19 15.24
N ASP A 367 11.40 10.47 14.87
CA ASP A 367 10.45 11.52 15.31
C ASP A 367 9.06 11.28 14.69
N VAL A 368 8.10 10.85 15.51
CA VAL A 368 6.75 10.42 15.12
C VAL A 368 5.66 11.20 15.85
N TYR A 369 4.47 11.25 15.26
CA TYR A 369 3.36 12.09 15.69
C TYR A 369 2.01 11.41 15.50
N VAL A 370 1.02 11.83 16.29
CA VAL A 370 -0.41 11.56 16.02
C VAL A 370 -1.12 12.88 15.73
N LEU A 371 -1.93 12.87 14.68
CA LEU A 371 -2.67 14.03 14.19
C LEU A 371 -4.02 14.19 14.90
N SER A 372 -4.67 15.35 14.72
CA SER A 372 -5.96 15.69 15.33
C SER A 372 -7.15 14.81 14.89
N ASP A 373 -7.00 14.02 13.83
CA ASP A 373 -7.96 13.01 13.37
C ASP A 373 -7.65 11.58 13.88
N GLY A 374 -6.53 11.40 14.60
CA GLY A 374 -6.02 10.10 15.06
C GLY A 374 -5.03 9.41 14.11
N SER A 375 -4.70 10.01 12.95
CA SER A 375 -3.75 9.44 11.99
C SER A 375 -2.31 9.43 12.52
N THR A 376 -1.60 8.30 12.34
CA THR A 376 -0.22 8.09 12.81
C THR A 376 0.80 8.35 11.71
N VAL A 377 1.73 9.27 11.95
CA VAL A 377 2.66 9.77 10.93
C VAL A 377 4.10 9.88 11.44
N PHE A 378 5.05 9.71 10.54
CA PHE A 378 6.45 10.08 10.73
C PHE A 378 6.66 11.52 10.28
N SER A 379 7.59 12.24 10.91
CA SER A 379 8.20 13.40 10.26
C SER A 379 9.10 12.97 9.11
N GLU A 380 9.40 13.88 8.18
CA GLU A 380 10.39 13.67 7.12
C GLU A 380 11.76 13.19 7.64
N ARG A 381 12.18 13.72 8.79
CA ARG A 381 13.41 13.28 9.45
C ARG A 381 13.26 11.85 9.98
N GLY A 382 12.22 11.57 10.76
CA GLY A 382 11.96 10.23 11.29
C GLY A 382 11.82 9.18 10.18
N ALA A 383 11.23 9.53 9.04
CA ALA A 383 11.15 8.66 7.87
C ALA A 383 12.53 8.45 7.21
N ALA A 384 13.31 9.51 7.02
CA ALA A 384 14.66 9.39 6.48
C ALA A 384 15.58 8.54 7.38
N ASP A 385 15.53 8.78 8.70
CA ASP A 385 16.28 8.04 9.71
C ASP A 385 15.81 6.57 9.77
N LEU A 386 14.49 6.28 9.69
CA LEU A 386 13.95 4.92 9.55
C LEU A 386 14.58 4.17 8.36
N PHE A 387 14.65 4.79 7.18
CA PHE A 387 15.23 4.20 5.97
C PHE A 387 16.77 4.27 5.90
N GLY A 388 17.44 4.84 6.90
CA GLY A 388 18.91 4.99 6.91
C GLY A 388 19.41 5.96 5.83
N MET A 389 18.55 6.87 5.38
CA MET A 389 18.84 7.85 4.34
C MET A 389 19.16 9.20 4.97
N ARG A 390 20.16 9.92 4.45
CA ARG A 390 20.31 11.35 4.79
C ARG A 390 19.04 12.10 4.38
N GLN A 391 18.48 12.93 5.26
CA GLN A 391 17.23 13.69 5.05
C GLN A 391 17.18 14.36 3.66
N GLY A 392 18.20 15.11 3.27
CA GLY A 392 18.27 15.76 1.95
C GLY A 392 18.30 14.80 0.74
N SER A 393 18.62 13.52 0.93
CA SER A 393 18.46 12.48 -0.10
C SER A 393 17.04 11.88 -0.11
N PHE A 394 16.37 11.78 1.04
CA PHE A 394 14.96 11.40 1.12
C PHE A 394 14.07 12.47 0.46
N GLN A 395 14.28 13.75 0.80
CA GLN A 395 13.65 14.92 0.17
C GLN A 395 13.74 14.93 -1.36
N ARG A 396 14.88 14.52 -1.94
CA ARG A 396 15.06 14.45 -3.42
C ARG A 396 14.33 13.27 -4.06
N VAL A 397 14.07 12.21 -3.30
CA VAL A 397 13.44 10.97 -3.74
C VAL A 397 11.91 11.07 -3.69
N THR A 398 11.33 11.67 -2.65
CA THR A 398 9.87 11.85 -2.49
C THR A 398 9.15 12.42 -3.73
N PRO A 399 9.48 13.62 -4.26
CA PRO A 399 8.76 14.23 -5.39
C PRO A 399 9.06 13.58 -6.75
N ASN A 400 9.88 12.52 -6.77
CA ASN A 400 10.13 11.68 -7.94
C ASN A 400 9.90 10.19 -7.60
N TRP A 401 9.03 9.92 -6.63
CA TRP A 401 8.63 8.57 -6.24
C TRP A 401 7.46 8.05 -7.09
N PRO A 402 7.43 6.76 -7.48
CA PRO A 402 8.48 5.76 -7.27
C PRO A 402 9.69 5.93 -8.20
N PRO A 403 10.91 5.62 -7.73
CA PRO A 403 12.01 5.29 -8.62
C PRO A 403 11.61 4.14 -9.58
N LYS A 404 12.05 4.21 -10.84
CA LYS A 404 11.77 3.23 -11.92
C LYS A 404 12.06 1.75 -11.60
N THR A 405 12.85 1.46 -10.58
CA THR A 405 13.15 0.11 -10.07
C THR A 405 12.13 -0.41 -9.06
N LEU A 406 11.31 0.48 -8.48
CA LEU A 406 10.24 0.19 -7.54
C LEU A 406 8.84 0.27 -8.16
N GLU A 407 8.71 0.92 -9.33
CA GLU A 407 7.47 0.93 -10.13
C GLU A 407 6.76 -0.45 -10.26
N PRO A 408 7.46 -1.59 -10.42
CA PRO A 408 6.80 -2.92 -10.48
C PRO A 408 6.39 -3.50 -9.12
N PHE A 409 6.73 -2.84 -8.01
CA PHE A 409 6.63 -3.35 -6.63
C PHE A 409 5.84 -2.44 -5.68
N VAL A 410 5.49 -1.23 -6.13
CA VAL A 410 4.48 -0.36 -5.51
C VAL A 410 3.26 -0.25 -6.44
N GLY A 411 2.15 0.28 -5.97
CA GLY A 411 0.96 0.43 -6.80
C GLY A 411 1.16 1.44 -7.95
N LYS A 412 0.69 1.10 -9.16
CA LYS A 412 0.62 2.07 -10.27
C LYS A 412 -0.19 3.29 -9.86
N GLY A 413 0.26 4.46 -10.33
CA GLY A 413 -0.35 5.75 -9.99
C GLY A 413 0.02 6.27 -8.59
N TRP A 414 0.57 5.44 -7.70
CA TRP A 414 0.94 5.91 -6.37
C TRP A 414 2.09 6.91 -6.41
N SER A 415 1.81 8.15 -6.02
CA SER A 415 2.81 9.20 -5.80
C SER A 415 2.91 9.52 -4.30
N MET A 416 4.03 10.12 -3.90
CA MET A 416 4.31 10.43 -2.49
C MET A 416 4.12 11.93 -2.24
N GLU A 417 2.90 12.30 -1.84
CA GLU A 417 2.53 13.69 -1.58
C GLU A 417 3.17 14.23 -0.29
N THR A 418 3.71 15.46 -0.36
CA THR A 418 4.44 16.10 0.75
C THR A 418 3.50 16.90 1.64
N ASN A 419 2.72 16.18 2.44
CA ASN A 419 1.83 16.79 3.43
C ASN A 419 2.63 17.51 4.53
N SER A 420 2.11 18.64 5.02
CA SER A 420 2.72 19.36 6.15
C SER A 420 1.69 19.84 7.17
N VAL A 421 2.00 19.65 8.45
CA VAL A 421 1.09 19.89 9.58
C VAL A 421 1.72 20.82 10.60
N LYS A 422 0.90 21.60 11.30
CA LYS A 422 1.37 22.44 12.42
C LYS A 422 1.48 21.58 13.68
N VAL A 423 2.64 21.62 14.33
CA VAL A 423 2.84 20.92 15.60
C VAL A 423 2.23 21.74 16.73
N VAL A 424 1.33 21.14 17.49
CA VAL A 424 0.76 21.71 18.73
C VAL A 424 1.15 20.92 19.98
N ALA A 425 1.62 19.68 19.83
CA ALA A 425 2.15 18.82 20.88
C ALA A 425 3.17 19.56 21.77
N ASP A 426 2.88 19.66 23.08
CA ASP A 426 3.66 20.44 24.04
C ASP A 426 5.09 19.92 24.26
N ASN A 427 5.27 18.60 24.16
CA ASN A 427 6.54 17.91 24.35
C ASN A 427 7.44 17.90 23.10
N SER A 428 7.02 18.48 21.98
CA SER A 428 7.78 18.42 20.72
C SER A 428 8.82 19.55 20.58
N PRO A 429 10.07 19.25 20.18
CA PRO A 429 11.05 20.28 19.82
C PRO A 429 10.65 21.09 18.57
N HIS A 430 9.59 20.67 17.86
CA HIS A 430 9.03 21.36 16.70
C HIS A 430 7.74 22.14 17.00
N LYS A 431 7.31 22.24 18.27
CA LYS A 431 6.08 22.95 18.68
C LYS A 431 5.95 24.34 18.01
N GLY A 432 4.76 24.61 17.48
CA GLY A 432 4.42 25.86 16.78
C GLY A 432 4.84 25.92 15.31
N ARG A 433 5.79 25.08 14.87
CA ARG A 433 6.28 25.03 13.48
C ARG A 433 5.38 24.17 12.60
N LYS A 434 5.46 24.34 11.29
CA LYS A 434 5.03 23.29 10.34
C LYS A 434 6.15 22.27 10.13
N ILE A 435 5.80 21.00 9.99
CA ILE A 435 6.71 19.91 9.62
C ILE A 435 6.15 19.12 8.45
N THR A 436 7.01 18.66 7.54
CA THR A 436 6.65 17.67 6.50
C THR A 436 6.45 16.31 7.16
N ILE A 437 5.39 15.60 6.78
CA ILE A 437 4.98 14.32 7.36
C ILE A 437 4.70 13.25 6.30
N TYR A 438 4.82 11.99 6.73
CA TYR A 438 4.58 10.78 5.94
C TYR A 438 3.74 9.81 6.76
N ASP A 439 2.58 9.42 6.25
CA ASP A 439 1.66 8.54 6.96
C ASP A 439 2.14 7.07 6.98
N SER A 440 1.52 6.26 7.85
CA SER A 440 1.91 4.86 8.05
C SER A 440 1.74 3.98 6.80
N LYS A 441 0.83 4.32 5.87
CA LYS A 441 0.60 3.60 4.60
C LYS A 441 1.60 4.02 3.52
N SER A 442 1.99 5.29 3.48
CA SER A 442 3.16 5.75 2.71
C SER A 442 4.44 5.02 3.14
N ILE A 443 4.67 4.91 4.46
CA ILE A 443 5.84 4.20 5.01
C ILE A 443 5.79 2.70 4.71
N GLU A 444 4.64 2.02 4.88
CA GLU A 444 4.47 0.62 4.46
C GLU A 444 4.80 0.42 2.99
N THR A 445 4.31 1.30 2.10
CA THR A 445 4.49 1.14 0.66
C THR A 445 5.96 1.31 0.25
N ILE A 446 6.72 2.18 0.93
CA ILE A 446 8.17 2.27 0.78
C ILE A 446 8.86 0.98 1.22
N ILE A 447 8.52 0.46 2.41
CA ILE A 447 9.09 -0.78 2.96
C ILE A 447 8.83 -1.94 1.99
N ARG A 448 7.57 -2.20 1.65
CA ARG A 448 7.14 -3.26 0.72
C ARG A 448 7.83 -3.13 -0.64
N GLY A 449 7.82 -1.94 -1.24
CA GLY A 449 8.44 -1.70 -2.55
C GLY A 449 9.93 -2.07 -2.56
N TYR A 450 10.68 -1.60 -1.56
CA TYR A 450 12.11 -1.91 -1.41
C TYR A 450 12.37 -3.39 -1.09
N THR A 451 11.58 -4.02 -0.21
CA THR A 451 11.71 -5.44 0.17
C THR A 451 11.47 -6.37 -1.01
N LEU A 452 10.39 -6.15 -1.78
CA LEU A 452 10.07 -6.99 -2.92
C LEU A 452 11.08 -6.80 -4.07
N ALA A 453 11.46 -5.56 -4.35
CA ALA A 453 12.49 -5.27 -5.35
C ALA A 453 13.86 -5.85 -4.96
N ALA A 454 14.19 -5.92 -3.66
CA ALA A 454 15.40 -6.59 -3.18
C ALA A 454 15.32 -8.11 -3.42
N ALA A 455 14.20 -8.73 -3.05
CA ALA A 455 14.00 -10.18 -3.19
C ALA A 455 13.99 -10.64 -4.66
N SER A 456 13.52 -9.81 -5.59
CA SER A 456 13.60 -10.04 -7.04
C SER A 456 14.89 -9.52 -7.71
N ASN A 457 15.90 -9.10 -6.92
CA ASN A 457 17.17 -8.53 -7.40
C ASN A 457 17.06 -7.31 -8.35
N ALA A 458 15.89 -6.65 -8.39
CA ALA A 458 15.59 -5.53 -9.28
C ALA A 458 16.20 -4.19 -8.82
N LEU A 459 16.71 -4.13 -7.58
CA LEU A 459 17.39 -2.94 -7.06
C LEU A 459 18.76 -2.73 -7.70
N ARG A 460 18.98 -1.50 -8.17
CA ARG A 460 20.32 -0.91 -8.34
C ARG A 460 21.08 -1.07 -7.02
N ALA A 461 22.39 -1.34 -7.03
CA ALA A 461 23.15 -1.42 -5.76
C ALA A 461 23.03 -0.12 -4.93
N ASN A 462 22.92 1.08 -5.53
CA ASN A 462 22.66 2.33 -4.81
C ASN A 462 21.30 2.37 -4.10
N GLN A 463 20.46 1.36 -4.30
CA GLN A 463 19.21 1.11 -3.59
C GLN A 463 19.22 -0.22 -2.80
N LYS A 464 20.10 -1.19 -3.10
CA LYS A 464 20.19 -2.49 -2.40
C LYS A 464 20.32 -2.34 -0.88
N HIS A 465 21.01 -1.29 -0.42
CA HIS A 465 21.12 -1.00 1.01
C HIS A 465 19.76 -0.68 1.67
N ILE A 466 18.97 0.20 1.04
CA ILE A 466 17.59 0.50 1.47
C ILE A 466 16.71 -0.76 1.35
N GLY A 467 16.88 -1.52 0.27
CA GLY A 467 16.26 -2.83 0.06
C GLY A 467 16.41 -3.80 1.23
N LYS A 468 17.66 -4.09 1.60
CA LYS A 468 18.00 -5.00 2.69
C LYS A 468 17.55 -4.45 4.05
N ARG A 469 17.70 -3.15 4.30
CA ARG A 469 17.18 -2.49 5.51
C ARG A 469 15.66 -2.61 5.62
N CYS A 470 14.92 -2.35 4.54
CA CYS A 470 13.47 -2.54 4.48
C CYS A 470 13.08 -4.00 4.67
N SER A 471 13.81 -4.97 4.10
CA SER A 471 13.57 -6.40 4.35
C SER A 471 13.72 -6.79 5.82
N ILE A 472 14.78 -6.34 6.50
CA ILE A 472 14.99 -6.59 7.93
C ILE A 472 13.86 -5.94 8.75
N LEU A 473 13.55 -4.67 8.47
CA LEU A 473 12.47 -3.93 9.12
C LEU A 473 11.10 -4.59 8.91
N ALA A 474 10.80 -5.07 7.70
CA ALA A 474 9.58 -5.83 7.40
C ALA A 474 9.49 -7.11 8.23
N CYS A 475 10.57 -7.89 8.32
CA CYS A 475 10.61 -9.10 9.15
C CYS A 475 10.37 -8.76 10.63
N ALA A 476 11.04 -7.73 11.16
CA ALA A 476 10.90 -7.29 12.55
C ALA A 476 9.47 -6.80 12.84
N LEU A 477 8.89 -5.95 12.00
CA LEU A 477 7.52 -5.43 12.15
C LEU A 477 6.47 -6.55 12.04
N VAL A 478 6.61 -7.49 11.10
CA VAL A 478 5.67 -8.61 10.93
C VAL A 478 5.76 -9.59 12.09
N LYS A 479 6.98 -10.00 12.49
CA LYS A 479 7.22 -10.87 13.65
C LYS A 479 6.68 -10.24 14.94
N SER A 480 6.77 -8.92 15.06
CA SER A 480 6.23 -8.16 16.20
C SER A 480 4.71 -8.16 16.21
N ALA A 481 4.03 -7.70 15.16
CA ALA A 481 2.57 -7.71 15.11
C ALA A 481 1.98 -9.11 15.40
N ILE A 482 2.59 -10.18 14.86
CA ILE A 482 2.18 -11.56 15.15
C ILE A 482 2.36 -11.90 16.64
N THR A 483 3.48 -11.51 17.24
CA THR A 483 3.78 -11.76 18.67
C THR A 483 2.83 -10.97 19.57
N THR A 484 2.66 -9.68 19.30
CA THR A 484 1.88 -8.73 20.07
C THR A 484 0.36 -8.99 19.99
N VAL A 485 -0.16 -9.36 18.81
CA VAL A 485 -1.56 -9.84 18.68
C VAL A 485 -1.77 -11.15 19.45
N ILE A 486 -0.79 -12.06 19.46
CA ILE A 486 -0.87 -13.29 20.27
C ILE A 486 -0.87 -12.97 21.78
N GLN A 487 0.01 -12.07 22.25
CA GLN A 487 0.06 -11.59 23.63
C GLN A 487 -1.28 -10.97 24.07
N GLN A 488 -1.81 -9.99 23.32
CA GLN A 488 -3.04 -9.29 23.65
C GLN A 488 -4.26 -10.23 23.67
N VAL A 489 -4.36 -11.16 22.71
CA VAL A 489 -5.42 -12.21 22.68
C VAL A 489 -5.28 -13.21 23.84
N CYS A 490 -4.08 -13.36 24.41
CA CYS A 490 -3.83 -14.15 25.61
C CYS A 490 -3.95 -13.33 26.92
N HIS A 491 -4.42 -12.08 26.85
CA HIS A 491 -4.56 -11.13 27.96
C HIS A 491 -3.25 -10.68 28.62
N PHE A 492 -2.16 -10.63 27.86
CA PHE A 492 -0.94 -9.92 28.24
C PHE A 492 -0.98 -8.47 27.72
N THR A 493 -0.38 -7.54 28.46
CA THR A 493 -0.14 -6.18 27.99
C THR A 493 0.85 -6.22 26.81
N PRO A 494 0.58 -5.51 25.70
CA PRO A 494 1.52 -5.40 24.58
C PRO A 494 2.59 -4.33 24.83
N GLU A 495 3.86 -4.69 24.72
CA GLU A 495 5.03 -3.80 24.76
C GLU A 495 5.63 -3.75 23.34
N VAL A 496 5.13 -2.86 22.48
CA VAL A 496 5.31 -3.01 21.02
C VAL A 496 6.69 -2.54 20.58
N GLN A 497 7.17 -1.40 21.08
CA GLN A 497 8.54 -0.90 20.89
C GLN A 497 9.57 -1.96 21.29
N GLN A 498 9.47 -2.50 22.51
CA GLN A 498 10.40 -3.52 23.01
C GLN A 498 10.30 -4.83 22.20
N THR A 499 9.08 -5.24 21.82
CA THR A 499 8.89 -6.40 20.93
C THR A 499 9.51 -6.17 19.55
N ILE A 500 9.45 -4.95 18.99
CA ILE A 500 10.12 -4.59 17.74
C ILE A 500 11.64 -4.67 17.88
N GLN A 501 12.21 -4.09 18.94
CA GLN A 501 13.66 -4.15 19.21
C GLN A 501 14.18 -5.60 19.33
N GLN A 502 13.52 -6.43 20.14
CA GLN A 502 13.81 -7.86 20.29
C GLN A 502 13.66 -8.67 18.97
N ASN A 503 12.84 -8.18 18.04
CA ASN A 503 12.65 -8.78 16.72
C ASN A 503 13.53 -8.15 15.63
N TYR A 504 14.23 -7.05 15.93
CA TYR A 504 15.12 -6.33 15.03
C TYR A 504 16.58 -6.77 15.17
N GLN A 505 17.01 -7.14 16.37
CA GLN A 505 18.31 -7.79 16.55
C GLN A 505 18.37 -9.09 15.74
N ASP A 506 19.48 -9.34 15.04
CA ASP A 506 20.69 -9.88 15.67
C ASP A 506 21.91 -8.92 15.58
N VAL A 507 21.75 -7.66 16.00
CA VAL A 507 22.87 -6.67 16.06
C VAL A 507 23.95 -7.15 17.03
N THR A 508 23.51 -7.63 18.19
CA THR A 508 24.32 -8.18 19.28
C THR A 508 25.20 -9.33 18.79
N LYS A 509 24.66 -10.28 18.03
CA LYS A 509 25.47 -11.27 17.31
C LYS A 509 26.32 -10.67 16.20
N SER A 510 25.82 -9.69 15.44
CA SER A 510 26.60 -9.08 14.34
C SER A 510 27.90 -8.43 14.83
N ILE A 511 27.91 -7.82 16.02
CA ILE A 511 29.15 -7.31 16.64
C ILE A 511 30.04 -8.44 17.21
N LEU A 512 29.46 -9.52 17.74
CA LEU A 512 30.20 -10.71 18.16
C LEU A 512 30.85 -11.45 16.96
N ASP A 513 30.14 -11.57 15.84
CA ASP A 513 30.63 -12.15 14.57
C ASP A 513 31.74 -11.28 13.95
N LEU A 514 31.71 -9.96 14.15
CA LEU A 514 32.80 -9.02 13.86
C LEU A 514 33.95 -9.07 14.89
N GLY A 515 33.85 -9.92 15.92
CA GLY A 515 34.92 -10.19 16.88
C GLY A 515 34.89 -9.36 18.17
N PHE A 516 33.80 -8.65 18.47
CA PHE A 516 33.65 -7.91 19.73
C PHE A 516 33.74 -8.82 20.96
N LYS A 517 34.30 -8.30 22.06
CA LYS A 517 34.46 -9.03 23.33
C LYS A 517 34.18 -8.11 24.51
N CYS A 518 33.37 -8.61 25.44
CA CYS A 518 33.10 -7.99 26.74
C CYS A 518 34.17 -8.40 27.76
N SER A 519 34.91 -7.45 28.32
CA SER A 519 35.96 -7.77 29.30
C SER A 519 35.40 -8.06 30.71
N ALA A 520 34.23 -7.51 31.07
CA ALA A 520 33.69 -7.59 32.44
C ALA A 520 32.80 -8.84 32.71
N GLY A 521 32.69 -9.77 31.77
CA GLY A 521 31.77 -10.91 31.85
C GLY A 521 30.30 -10.52 31.63
N ASN A 522 29.40 -11.51 31.70
CA ASN A 522 27.93 -11.34 31.62
C ASN A 522 27.42 -10.40 30.51
N GLU A 523 28.07 -10.39 29.34
CA GLU A 523 27.74 -9.49 28.22
C GLU A 523 27.82 -7.99 28.59
N ILE A 524 28.72 -7.63 29.52
CA ILE A 524 29.02 -6.26 29.93
C ILE A 524 30.40 -5.84 29.41
N ALA A 525 30.42 -4.79 28.59
CA ALA A 525 31.63 -4.17 28.06
C ALA A 525 32.03 -2.93 28.86
N ILE A 526 33.34 -2.64 28.90
CA ILE A 526 33.89 -1.38 29.40
C ILE A 526 34.32 -0.46 28.26
N LYS A 527 34.56 0.82 28.56
CA LYS A 527 34.91 1.83 27.52
C LYS A 527 36.13 1.46 26.69
N THR A 528 37.12 0.76 27.26
CA THR A 528 38.31 0.28 26.55
C THR A 528 37.97 -0.78 25.50
N ASP A 529 37.02 -1.66 25.76
CA ASP A 529 36.56 -2.67 24.81
C ASP A 529 35.97 -1.96 23.58
N MET A 530 35.10 -0.98 23.83
CA MET A 530 34.46 -0.17 22.78
C MET A 530 35.45 0.69 21.99
N THR A 531 36.40 1.39 22.63
CA THR A 531 37.40 2.19 21.89
C THR A 531 38.33 1.32 21.04
N THR A 532 38.66 0.11 21.54
CA THR A 532 39.53 -0.84 20.82
C THR A 532 38.80 -1.41 19.61
N PHE A 533 37.55 -1.85 19.78
CA PHE A 533 36.76 -2.41 18.68
C PHE A 533 36.32 -1.37 17.64
N LEU A 534 36.06 -0.13 18.05
CA LEU A 534 35.66 0.93 17.11
C LEU A 534 36.84 1.63 16.43
N GLU A 535 38.07 1.39 16.90
CA GLU A 535 39.29 2.14 16.53
C GLU A 535 39.16 3.66 16.71
N VAL A 536 38.44 4.11 17.76
CA VAL A 536 38.18 5.53 18.03
C VAL A 536 38.82 6.03 19.34
N PRO A 537 39.25 7.30 19.40
CA PRO A 537 39.70 7.92 20.64
C PRO A 537 38.63 7.89 21.74
N LEU A 538 39.06 7.69 22.99
CA LEU A 538 38.19 7.72 24.17
C LEU A 538 37.45 9.07 24.35
N SER A 539 38.03 10.17 23.87
CA SER A 539 37.35 11.48 23.81
C SER A 539 36.14 11.46 22.87
N THR A 540 36.27 10.85 21.68
CA THR A 540 35.17 10.70 20.71
C THR A 540 34.06 9.83 21.27
N LEU A 541 34.40 8.70 21.91
CA LEU A 541 33.41 7.84 22.58
C LEU A 541 32.72 8.57 23.74
N ASN A 542 33.47 9.26 24.61
CA ASN A 542 32.89 10.03 25.71
C ASN A 542 31.97 11.17 25.22
N TYR A 543 32.29 11.82 24.10
CA TYR A 543 31.41 12.82 23.49
C TYR A 543 30.12 12.19 22.97
N HIS A 544 30.20 11.03 22.31
CA HIS A 544 29.01 10.29 21.85
C HIS A 544 28.12 9.86 23.03
N LEU A 545 28.71 9.23 24.06
CA LEU A 545 28.02 8.83 25.29
C LEU A 545 27.39 10.03 26.03
N GLY A 546 28.09 11.16 26.10
CA GLY A 546 27.56 12.37 26.73
C GLY A 546 26.38 12.98 25.97
N LYS A 547 26.39 12.89 24.64
CA LYS A 547 25.30 13.35 23.75
C LYS A 547 24.08 12.42 23.76
N HIS A 548 24.25 11.15 24.12
CA HIS A 548 23.20 10.12 24.12
C HIS A 548 22.93 9.55 25.53
N ARG A 549 23.23 10.33 26.56
CA ARG A 549 23.14 9.92 27.97
C ARG A 549 21.73 9.51 28.41
N ASP A 550 20.71 10.13 27.84
CA ASP A 550 19.29 9.89 28.17
C ASP A 550 18.74 8.58 27.54
N VAL A 551 19.60 7.83 26.82
CA VAL A 551 19.27 6.64 26.03
C VAL A 551 20.24 5.47 26.30
N ILE A 552 21.44 5.77 26.82
CA ILE A 552 22.53 4.83 27.07
C ILE A 552 22.89 4.90 28.55
N GLU A 553 22.24 4.06 29.37
CA GLU A 553 22.48 4.02 30.80
C GLU A 553 23.73 3.20 31.14
N PRO A 554 24.72 3.76 31.86
CA PRO A 554 25.89 3.01 32.30
C PRO A 554 25.61 2.23 33.59
N ILE A 555 26.12 1.01 33.65
CA ILE A 555 26.09 0.14 34.83
C ILE A 555 27.29 0.48 35.71
N GLU A 556 27.11 0.72 37.02
CA GLU A 556 28.25 0.78 37.94
C GLU A 556 28.75 -0.64 38.26
N LEU A 557 30.04 -0.89 38.04
CA LEU A 557 30.66 -2.20 38.28
C LEU A 557 31.06 -2.35 39.75
N ASP A 558 30.85 -3.54 40.31
CA ASP A 558 31.27 -3.85 41.67
C ASP A 558 32.81 -3.98 41.78
N SER A 559 33.33 -3.78 43.00
CA SER A 559 34.77 -3.80 43.25
C SER A 559 35.46 -5.14 42.92
N THR A 560 34.74 -6.27 42.90
CA THR A 560 35.28 -7.58 42.53
C THR A 560 35.50 -7.64 41.03
N THR A 561 34.50 -7.21 40.26
CA THR A 561 34.59 -7.10 38.80
C THR A 561 35.70 -6.12 38.39
N ILE A 562 35.78 -4.94 39.02
CA ILE A 562 36.84 -3.94 38.74
C ILE A 562 38.25 -4.51 39.03
N GLN A 563 38.43 -5.25 40.12
CA GLN A 563 39.71 -5.89 40.44
C GLN A 563 40.03 -7.05 39.48
N SER A 564 39.04 -7.81 39.02
CA SER A 564 39.21 -8.88 38.03
C SER A 564 39.67 -8.36 36.67
N LEU A 565 39.29 -7.13 36.33
CA LEU A 565 39.75 -6.39 35.15
C LEU A 565 41.18 -5.84 35.31
N GLY A 566 41.84 -6.06 36.45
CA GLY A 566 43.19 -5.56 36.75
C GLY A 566 43.25 -4.04 36.97
N SER A 567 42.12 -3.40 37.29
CA SER A 567 42.05 -1.94 37.43
C SER A 567 42.20 -1.47 38.87
N ASN A 568 42.98 -0.41 39.06
CA ASN A 568 43.12 0.31 40.34
C ASN A 568 42.08 1.42 40.54
N ALA A 569 41.01 1.46 39.72
CA ALA A 569 39.96 2.47 39.83
C ALA A 569 39.04 2.19 41.03
N HIS A 570 38.59 3.25 41.74
CA HIS A 570 37.62 3.10 42.83
C HIS A 570 36.17 2.90 42.35
N CYS A 571 35.87 3.28 41.11
CA CYS A 571 34.57 3.12 40.45
C CYS A 571 34.80 2.98 38.93
N MET A 572 33.97 2.19 38.25
CA MET A 572 34.04 2.01 36.79
C MET A 572 32.66 1.72 36.22
N ASN A 573 32.42 2.21 35.00
CA ASN A 573 31.14 2.03 34.30
C ASN A 573 31.26 0.96 33.20
N GLY A 574 30.40 -0.05 33.28
CA GLY A 574 30.11 -0.99 32.22
C GLY A 574 28.88 -0.58 31.39
N TYR A 575 28.67 -1.28 30.29
CA TYR A 575 27.58 -1.11 29.34
C TYR A 575 27.12 -2.49 28.87
N HIS A 576 25.81 -2.74 28.78
CA HIS A 576 25.31 -3.98 28.20
C HIS A 576 25.71 -4.09 26.73
N LEU A 577 25.95 -5.32 26.25
CA LEU A 577 26.30 -5.61 24.86
C LEU A 577 25.27 -5.07 23.85
N ASP A 578 24.01 -4.99 24.27
CA ASP A 578 22.95 -4.27 23.57
C ASP A 578 23.28 -2.77 23.41
N ASP A 579 23.58 -2.05 24.49
CA ASP A 579 23.95 -0.63 24.40
C ASP A 579 25.26 -0.42 23.63
N VAL A 580 26.20 -1.38 23.65
CA VAL A 580 27.35 -1.39 22.74
C VAL A 580 26.88 -1.42 21.29
N GLY A 581 25.92 -2.28 20.92
CA GLY A 581 25.35 -2.32 19.57
C GLY A 581 24.73 -1.00 19.14
N LYS A 582 24.04 -0.28 20.06
CA LYS A 582 23.54 1.09 19.81
C LYS A 582 24.69 2.06 19.54
N ILE A 583 25.75 2.02 20.34
CA ILE A 583 26.95 2.88 20.20
C ILE A 583 27.67 2.62 18.88
N VAL A 584 27.88 1.35 18.51
CA VAL A 584 28.58 0.97 17.27
C VAL A 584 27.77 1.42 16.03
N LEU A 585 26.44 1.31 16.07
CA LEU A 585 25.56 1.87 15.02
C LEU A 585 25.49 3.40 15.05
N GLY A 586 25.55 4.02 16.23
CA GLY A 586 25.51 5.47 16.41
C GLY A 586 26.78 6.21 15.96
N MET A 587 27.91 5.51 15.84
CA MET A 587 29.21 6.11 15.51
C MET A 587 29.65 5.85 14.06
N ASP A 588 30.25 6.85 13.42
CA ASP A 588 30.80 6.76 12.06
C ASP A 588 32.30 6.41 12.10
N SER A 589 32.64 5.27 12.73
CA SER A 589 33.96 4.64 12.60
C SER A 589 33.99 3.62 11.45
N VAL A 590 35.16 3.07 11.12
CA VAL A 590 35.28 2.03 10.08
C VAL A 590 34.39 0.83 10.40
N ILE A 591 34.49 0.27 11.60
CA ILE A 591 33.69 -0.88 12.03
C ILE A 591 32.21 -0.51 12.25
N GLY A 592 31.90 0.74 12.63
CA GLY A 592 30.53 1.25 12.61
C GLY A 592 29.94 1.29 11.20
N ILE A 593 30.74 1.66 10.18
CA ILE A 593 30.37 1.66 8.77
C ILE A 593 30.27 0.23 8.22
N ASP A 594 31.20 -0.67 8.52
CA ASP A 594 31.13 -2.07 8.10
C ASP A 594 29.93 -2.78 8.74
N LEU A 595 29.59 -2.51 10.01
CA LEU A 595 28.34 -2.98 10.62
C LEU A 595 27.10 -2.37 9.92
N LYS A 596 27.12 -1.07 9.58
CA LYS A 596 26.08 -0.43 8.75
C LYS A 596 25.98 -1.07 7.36
N GLU A 597 27.05 -1.61 6.78
CA GLU A 597 27.01 -2.32 5.50
C GLU A 597 26.60 -3.80 5.65
N GLN A 598 26.97 -4.45 6.75
CA GLN A 598 26.55 -5.80 7.12
C GLN A 598 25.07 -5.87 7.49
N ILE A 599 24.50 -4.82 8.07
CA ILE A 599 23.06 -4.74 8.36
C ILE A 599 22.31 -4.07 7.20
N PHE A 600 22.78 -2.93 6.66
CA PHE A 600 22.07 -2.16 5.63
C PHE A 600 22.58 -2.43 4.20
N GLY A 601 23.83 -2.12 3.81
CA GLY A 601 24.42 -2.58 2.52
C GLY A 601 25.21 -1.55 1.67
N LYS A 602 25.75 -1.98 0.52
CA LYS A 602 26.64 -1.22 -0.42
C LYS A 602 25.93 -0.61 -1.66
N HIS A 603 26.54 0.40 -2.31
CA HIS A 603 25.95 1.29 -3.36
C HIS A 603 26.40 1.05 -4.85
N SER A 604 25.86 1.85 -5.82
CA SER A 604 26.08 1.95 -7.33
C SER A 604 25.01 1.34 -8.31
N SER A 605 24.88 1.73 -9.60
CA SER A 605 23.58 1.66 -10.34
C SER A 605 23.56 1.33 -11.86
N LEU A 606 22.49 0.66 -12.37
CA LEU A 606 21.93 0.53 -13.76
C LEU A 606 20.57 -0.27 -13.68
N ASP A 607 19.57 -0.35 -14.59
CA ASP A 607 19.26 0.35 -15.88
C ASP A 607 17.73 0.53 -16.19
N LYS A 608 17.13 -0.20 -17.18
CA LYS A 608 15.88 0.05 -18.00
C LYS A 608 14.96 -1.21 -18.20
N LEU A 609 13.64 -1.25 -18.53
CA LEU A 609 12.46 -0.33 -18.59
C LEU A 609 11.09 -1.08 -18.95
N THR A 610 9.89 -0.64 -18.48
CA THR A 610 8.55 -1.36 -18.53
C THR A 610 7.21 -0.51 -18.65
N ARG A 611 6.03 -1.08 -19.09
CA ARG A 611 4.54 -0.70 -19.07
C ARG A 611 3.66 -1.91 -19.62
N VAL A 612 2.42 -1.99 -20.19
CA VAL A 612 1.27 -1.17 -20.71
C VAL A 612 0.00 -2.06 -21.03
N GLY A 613 -1.24 -1.51 -21.18
CA GLY A 613 -2.49 -2.11 -21.80
C GLY A 613 -3.55 -2.71 -20.84
N GLU A 614 -4.90 -2.70 -21.00
CA GLU A 614 -5.91 -2.21 -21.99
C GLU A 614 -7.18 -1.60 -21.26
N ILE A 615 -8.25 -1.14 -21.95
CA ILE A 615 -9.44 -0.39 -21.38
C ILE A 615 -10.82 -1.05 -21.67
N GLU A 616 -11.78 -1.00 -20.72
CA GLU A 616 -13.16 -1.55 -20.83
C GLU A 616 -14.26 -0.50 -21.16
N TRP A 617 -14.38 -0.17 -22.45
CA TRP A 617 -15.23 0.90 -23.01
C TRP A 617 -16.66 1.11 -22.48
N PRO A 618 -17.54 0.10 -22.31
CA PRO A 618 -18.94 0.37 -21.93
C PRO A 618 -19.10 0.99 -20.54
N GLN A 619 -18.14 0.73 -19.64
CA GLN A 619 -18.10 1.34 -18.31
C GLN A 619 -17.57 2.78 -18.42
N SER A 620 -16.54 2.99 -19.24
CA SER A 620 -16.00 4.32 -19.52
C SER A 620 -17.03 5.26 -20.12
N LEU A 621 -17.75 4.85 -21.16
CA LEU A 621 -18.77 5.69 -21.79
C LEU A 621 -19.88 6.08 -20.81
N ALA A 622 -20.27 5.19 -19.89
CA ALA A 622 -21.23 5.53 -18.83
C ALA A 622 -20.70 6.60 -17.86
N ARG A 623 -19.39 6.61 -17.54
CA ARG A 623 -18.76 7.67 -16.74
C ARG A 623 -18.64 8.98 -17.54
N VAL A 624 -18.08 8.95 -18.75
CA VAL A 624 -17.97 10.11 -19.66
C VAL A 624 -19.32 10.82 -19.82
N PHE A 625 -20.40 10.07 -20.06
CA PHE A 625 -21.74 10.62 -20.27
C PHE A 625 -22.64 10.60 -19.02
N THR A 626 -22.09 10.49 -17.81
CA THR A 626 -22.86 10.69 -16.57
C THR A 626 -23.44 12.11 -16.54
N GLY A 627 -24.77 12.23 -16.45
CA GLY A 627 -25.51 13.50 -16.62
C GLY A 627 -26.21 13.65 -17.98
N PHE A 628 -25.94 12.76 -18.94
CA PHE A 628 -26.56 12.72 -20.27
C PHE A 628 -27.26 11.37 -20.53
N THR A 629 -28.18 11.32 -21.48
CA THR A 629 -29.00 10.14 -21.79
C THR A 629 -28.27 9.20 -22.75
N LEU A 630 -27.29 8.47 -22.23
CA LEU A 630 -26.61 7.38 -22.93
C LEU A 630 -27.53 6.14 -23.05
N GLN A 631 -27.92 5.78 -24.28
CA GLN A 631 -28.70 4.58 -24.59
C GLN A 631 -27.85 3.53 -25.34
N PRO A 632 -27.58 2.35 -24.76
CA PRO A 632 -26.91 1.25 -25.47
C PRO A 632 -27.86 0.52 -26.42
N GLU A 633 -27.31 -0.08 -27.48
CA GLU A 633 -27.97 -1.03 -28.39
C GLU A 633 -29.28 -0.53 -29.02
N CYS A 634 -29.36 0.77 -29.31
CA CYS A 634 -30.52 1.40 -29.94
C CYS A 634 -30.67 1.01 -31.42
N VAL A 635 -31.90 1.00 -31.95
CA VAL A 635 -32.18 0.76 -33.37
C VAL A 635 -32.55 2.08 -34.05
N ILE A 636 -31.73 2.53 -35.00
CA ILE A 636 -31.93 3.75 -35.80
C ILE A 636 -31.95 3.35 -37.28
N ALA A 637 -32.95 3.81 -38.04
CA ALA A 637 -33.14 3.51 -39.47
C ALA A 637 -32.97 2.00 -39.80
N GLY A 638 -33.55 1.13 -38.97
CA GLY A 638 -33.49 -0.33 -39.12
C GLY A 638 -32.15 -0.99 -38.76
N ASN A 639 -31.17 -0.24 -38.24
CA ASN A 639 -29.85 -0.73 -37.87
C ASN A 639 -29.63 -0.58 -36.36
N THR A 640 -29.15 -1.65 -35.69
CA THR A 640 -28.67 -1.55 -34.30
C THR A 640 -27.30 -0.86 -34.28
N VAL A 641 -27.18 0.20 -33.47
CA VAL A 641 -25.94 0.95 -33.21
C VAL A 641 -25.49 0.73 -31.76
N ASN A 642 -24.19 0.87 -31.45
CA ASN A 642 -23.69 0.47 -30.13
C ASN A 642 -24.15 1.39 -28.99
N PHE A 643 -24.02 2.70 -29.13
CA PHE A 643 -24.55 3.68 -28.16
C PHE A 643 -25.06 4.94 -28.85
N VAL A 644 -26.03 5.60 -28.22
CA VAL A 644 -26.57 6.91 -28.61
C VAL A 644 -26.53 7.84 -27.40
N VAL A 645 -26.09 9.08 -27.55
CA VAL A 645 -26.23 10.17 -26.57
C VAL A 645 -27.18 11.19 -27.16
N LYS A 646 -28.36 11.36 -26.55
CA LYS A 646 -29.46 12.12 -27.16
C LYS A 646 -29.19 13.61 -27.24
N GLU A 647 -28.52 14.15 -26.23
CA GLU A 647 -28.30 15.58 -26.03
C GLU A 647 -27.32 16.19 -27.05
N PHE A 648 -26.65 15.36 -27.85
CA PHE A 648 -25.69 15.76 -28.89
C PHE A 648 -25.98 15.10 -30.26
N ASN A 649 -27.19 14.55 -30.44
CA ASN A 649 -27.58 13.74 -31.60
C ASN A 649 -26.51 12.71 -32.02
N LEU A 650 -25.86 12.08 -31.04
CA LEU A 650 -24.55 11.47 -31.22
C LEU A 650 -24.61 9.95 -31.15
N ILE A 651 -24.09 9.28 -32.17
CA ILE A 651 -23.92 7.82 -32.24
C ILE A 651 -22.45 7.46 -32.04
N LEU A 652 -22.20 6.51 -31.15
CA LEU A 652 -20.88 5.92 -30.90
C LEU A 652 -20.91 4.46 -31.35
N GLU A 653 -20.05 4.09 -32.32
CA GLU A 653 -19.91 2.69 -32.76
C GLU A 653 -18.46 2.19 -32.66
N PHE A 654 -18.29 0.92 -32.29
CA PHE A 654 -17.00 0.26 -32.37
C PHE A 654 -16.60 0.11 -33.86
N GLU A 655 -15.38 0.53 -34.20
CA GLU A 655 -14.93 0.62 -35.60
C GLU A 655 -14.76 -0.78 -36.21
N ASN A 656 -15.73 -1.19 -37.04
CA ASN A 656 -15.79 -2.49 -37.70
C ASN A 656 -16.24 -2.31 -39.16
N LYS A 657 -16.11 -3.36 -39.99
CA LYS A 657 -16.37 -3.25 -41.44
C LYS A 657 -17.84 -2.95 -41.80
N GLN A 658 -18.80 -3.14 -40.88
CA GLN A 658 -20.21 -2.84 -41.10
C GLN A 658 -20.61 -1.43 -40.60
N SER A 659 -20.06 -0.95 -39.48
CA SER A 659 -20.31 0.43 -39.01
C SER A 659 -19.79 1.48 -39.99
N VAL A 660 -18.58 1.29 -40.54
CA VAL A 660 -17.98 2.17 -41.56
C VAL A 660 -18.88 2.36 -42.78
N ALA A 661 -19.63 1.32 -43.21
CA ALA A 661 -20.53 1.40 -44.36
C ALA A 661 -21.87 2.11 -44.06
N ARG A 662 -22.27 2.23 -42.79
CA ARG A 662 -23.56 2.82 -42.37
C ARG A 662 -23.52 4.33 -42.15
N LYS A 663 -22.34 4.90 -41.87
CA LYS A 663 -22.17 6.31 -41.50
C LYS A 663 -22.90 7.33 -42.42
N PRO A 664 -22.91 7.20 -43.77
CA PRO A 664 -23.64 8.15 -44.63
C PRO A 664 -25.16 8.15 -44.41
N LEU A 665 -25.75 6.99 -44.08
CA LEU A 665 -27.19 6.86 -43.80
C LEU A 665 -27.55 7.46 -42.43
N LEU A 666 -26.68 7.31 -41.43
CA LEU A 666 -26.91 7.87 -40.10
C LEU A 666 -26.75 9.40 -40.10
N LEU A 667 -25.77 9.93 -40.85
CA LEU A 667 -25.62 11.37 -41.08
C LEU A 667 -26.86 11.99 -41.77
N SER A 668 -27.48 11.29 -42.74
CA SER A 668 -28.71 11.78 -43.37
C SER A 668 -29.97 11.64 -42.51
N GLN A 669 -29.85 11.12 -41.28
CA GLN A 669 -30.88 11.17 -40.23
C GLN A 669 -30.59 12.24 -39.17
N GLY A 670 -29.59 13.11 -39.39
CA GLY A 670 -29.23 14.18 -38.47
C GLY A 670 -28.33 13.75 -37.30
N TYR A 671 -27.77 12.54 -37.33
CA TYR A 671 -26.90 12.04 -36.26
C TYR A 671 -25.41 12.21 -36.59
N HIS A 672 -24.65 12.75 -35.64
CA HIS A 672 -23.19 12.72 -35.66
C HIS A 672 -22.70 11.30 -35.33
N VAL A 673 -21.67 10.80 -36.02
CA VAL A 673 -21.22 9.39 -35.89
C VAL A 673 -19.73 9.28 -35.61
N VAL A 674 -19.38 8.86 -34.39
CA VAL A 674 -18.00 8.62 -33.94
C VAL A 674 -17.71 7.12 -33.97
N HIS A 675 -16.77 6.70 -34.81
CA HIS A 675 -16.20 5.35 -34.77
C HIS A 675 -14.94 5.35 -33.90
N PHE A 676 -14.74 4.31 -33.08
CA PHE A 676 -13.60 4.25 -32.16
C PHE A 676 -13.00 2.85 -31.97
N LYS A 677 -11.77 2.84 -31.44
CA LYS A 677 -10.90 1.68 -31.15
C LYS A 677 -10.34 1.81 -29.71
N GLN A 678 -9.46 0.89 -29.30
CA GLN A 678 -8.90 0.78 -27.95
C GLN A 678 -7.98 1.95 -27.45
N GLN A 679 -8.09 3.16 -28.02
CA GLN A 679 -7.30 4.34 -27.61
C GLN A 679 -8.25 5.52 -27.33
N TRP A 680 -8.14 6.08 -26.13
CA TRP A 680 -9.12 7.04 -25.60
C TRP A 680 -8.89 8.46 -26.10
N GLU A 681 -7.63 8.85 -26.36
CA GLU A 681 -7.30 10.18 -26.88
C GLU A 681 -7.90 10.41 -28.27
N ILE A 682 -7.84 9.38 -29.13
CA ILE A 682 -8.40 9.39 -30.50
C ILE A 682 -9.94 9.39 -30.47
N PHE A 683 -10.55 8.70 -29.51
CA PHE A 683 -12.00 8.76 -29.29
C PHE A 683 -12.43 10.18 -28.89
N LEU A 684 -11.76 10.78 -27.90
CA LEU A 684 -12.10 12.13 -27.45
C LEU A 684 -11.89 13.18 -28.54
N ASN A 685 -10.82 13.10 -29.33
CA ASN A 685 -10.63 14.00 -30.48
C ASN A 685 -11.80 13.93 -31.49
N ARG A 686 -12.18 12.71 -31.89
CA ARG A 686 -13.33 12.48 -32.80
C ARG A 686 -14.67 12.92 -32.18
N LEU A 687 -14.81 12.79 -30.86
CA LEU A 687 -15.95 13.24 -30.09
C LEU A 687 -16.05 14.77 -30.07
N TRP A 688 -14.95 15.47 -29.75
CA TRP A 688 -14.90 16.93 -29.71
C TRP A 688 -15.17 17.55 -31.07
N TYR A 689 -14.62 17.02 -32.17
CA TYR A 689 -14.97 17.45 -33.52
C TYR A 689 -16.45 17.23 -33.89
N SER A 690 -17.10 16.26 -33.27
CA SER A 690 -18.52 15.99 -33.52
C SER A 690 -19.43 16.95 -32.75
N ILE A 691 -19.03 17.36 -31.54
CA ILE A 691 -19.81 18.25 -30.65
C ILE A 691 -19.50 19.74 -30.90
N SER A 692 -18.28 20.10 -31.33
CA SER A 692 -17.95 21.50 -31.66
C SER A 692 -18.76 22.03 -32.85
N ALA A 693 -19.13 21.15 -33.79
CA ALA A 693 -20.00 21.48 -34.91
C ALA A 693 -21.43 21.88 -34.48
N GLU A 694 -21.99 21.28 -33.41
CA GLU A 694 -23.25 21.74 -32.80
C GLU A 694 -23.08 23.03 -32.00
N LYS A 695 -21.93 23.26 -31.36
CA LYS A 695 -21.65 24.50 -30.58
C LYS A 695 -21.36 25.75 -31.44
N GLN A 696 -21.26 25.63 -32.77
CA GLN A 696 -20.98 26.73 -33.71
C GLN A 696 -22.18 27.12 -34.60
N CYS A 697 -23.39 26.60 -34.32
CA CYS A 697 -24.64 26.92 -35.03
C CYS A 697 -25.63 27.68 -34.14
#